data_AF-A0A7L5CD07-F1
#
_entry.id   AF-A0A7L5CD07-F1
#
_cell.length_a   1.000
_cell.length_b   1.000
_cell.length_c   1.000
_cell.angle_alpha   90.00
_cell.angle_beta   90.00
_cell.angle_gamma   90.00
#
_symmetry.space_group_name_H-M   'P 1'
#
loop_
_entity.id
_entity.type
_entity.pdbx_description
1 polymer ?
#
loop_
_entity_poly.entity_id
_entity_poly.type
_entity_poly.pdbx_seq_one_letter_code
_entity_poly.pdbx_strand_id
1 'polypeptide(L)'
;MFDYIFNKIKSTIFSKITPIQLLLTSLFAFVFGFVPGISYSPLIFVGVLFLVIILRINIGVFIFIAIIAKALSFILEAVSFSLGQFLLDGFTQPIFKSLVNTPVVAYAGFDYYLVTGAFVLSIILGLIFGIIIAKIYKKIVAKMSVVQAGSELYNRITKNFFVKIASWIFLGKNVAKIDWVKMKNRKFRQPFRITGVILVGLIVATIAYAPQILETSLVSNIIKQQLTKANGATVDYSSLKLNLSDARLKITDLGAADPADLNKDRFYAKSISASINISHLLTRQIALKDVVVEGVSLDKQRESKGELYINTIKPASEEKTQPISEAAKKQAIDNIKKISGDLQQVDLQQLKDNAKEVKDVASNIKEAVEFLSSFRSNQTKVTDSQVKQQIITPKDQAQVYGYANVRNESLRDKYPNFVVQNIDVKDYKDGDTLYDATITNISTNPELLAKPTTVDVKSTNNKNLDVGVVISNKPNVDNTVRFNVANVAGDEIKGLTIQGVGLDADSLDISGNGTWQFSGVRNVNFDIPLQLDFKNVGINFNQFKQKVSDLTLKGAISGDLNNVGFGLDTSSLKNLVSVDTVKNTASQVAKQTGLDKKAQQFLDNTKINGKSISNISVNGKSIKDLNAQDIKNLNPQDVKNIASSFGVQI
;
A
#
# COMPACT_ATOMS: atom_id res chain seq x y z
N MET A 1 -55.03 14.60 18.46
CA MET A 1 -53.60 14.94 18.35
C MET A 1 -53.02 14.61 16.97
N PHE A 2 -53.28 13.40 16.45
CA PHE A 2 -52.82 12.95 15.13
C PHE A 2 -53.26 13.85 13.95
N ASP A 3 -54.53 14.26 13.88
CA ASP A 3 -55.01 15.16 12.80
C ASP A 3 -54.37 16.55 12.82
N TYR A 4 -54.06 17.07 14.01
CA TYR A 4 -53.34 18.34 14.14
C TYR A 4 -51.92 18.21 13.59
N ILE A 5 -51.22 17.13 13.95
CA ILE A 5 -49.87 16.82 13.46
C ILE A 5 -49.89 16.60 11.95
N PHE A 6 -50.81 15.78 11.45
CA PHE A 6 -50.97 15.48 10.02
C PHE A 6 -51.29 16.74 9.20
N ASN A 7 -52.21 17.59 9.64
CA ASN A 7 -52.53 18.85 8.97
C ASN A 7 -51.34 19.84 9.00
N LYS A 8 -50.55 19.84 10.08
CA LYS A 8 -49.34 20.65 10.20
C LYS A 8 -48.23 20.15 9.28
N ILE A 9 -48.05 18.83 9.16
CA ILE A 9 -47.14 18.18 8.20
C ILE A 9 -47.57 18.45 6.77
N LYS A 10 -48.85 18.28 6.43
CA LYS A 10 -49.39 18.56 5.10
C LYS A 10 -49.22 20.03 4.69
N SER A 11 -49.49 20.96 5.60
CA SER A 11 -49.22 22.40 5.41
C SER A 11 -47.72 22.72 5.27
N THR A 12 -46.86 21.88 5.86
CA THR A 12 -45.40 21.96 5.75
C THR A 12 -44.91 21.42 4.40
N ILE A 13 -45.51 20.35 3.88
CA ILE A 13 -45.19 19.79 2.55
C ILE A 13 -45.64 20.73 1.43
N PHE A 14 -46.87 21.24 1.52
CA PHE A 14 -47.48 22.12 0.52
C PHE A 14 -47.41 23.58 0.96
N SER A 15 -46.18 24.09 1.04
CA SER A 15 -45.96 25.49 1.39
C SER A 15 -46.62 26.44 0.39
N LYS A 16 -47.00 27.62 0.88
CA LYS A 16 -47.56 28.70 0.06
C LYS A 16 -46.58 29.03 -1.06
N ILE A 17 -47.08 29.07 -2.30
CA ILE A 17 -46.29 29.40 -3.50
C ILE A 17 -46.23 30.92 -3.71
N THR A 18 -45.04 31.44 -4.02
CA THR A 18 -44.77 32.77 -4.56
C THR A 18 -43.70 32.66 -5.66
N PRO A 19 -43.55 33.67 -6.55
CA PRO A 19 -42.57 33.62 -7.64
C PRO A 19 -41.12 33.40 -7.17
N ILE A 20 -40.71 34.03 -6.07
CA ILE A 20 -39.36 33.87 -5.51
C ILE A 20 -39.18 32.47 -4.91
N GLN A 21 -40.21 31.93 -4.25
CA GLN A 21 -40.16 30.56 -3.75
C GLN A 21 -40.09 29.54 -4.89
N LEU A 22 -40.75 29.77 -6.03
CA LEU A 22 -40.63 28.92 -7.21
C LEU A 22 -39.22 28.97 -7.81
N LEU A 23 -38.58 30.13 -7.82
CA LEU A 23 -37.19 30.28 -8.25
C LEU A 23 -36.25 29.48 -7.33
N LEU A 24 -36.36 29.64 -6.00
CA LEU A 24 -35.57 28.85 -5.04
C LEU A 24 -35.87 27.36 -5.17
N THR A 25 -37.14 26.98 -5.29
CA THR A 25 -37.55 25.58 -5.48
C THR A 25 -36.90 24.99 -6.72
N SER A 26 -36.92 25.72 -7.84
CA SER A 26 -36.28 25.31 -9.08
C SER A 26 -34.77 25.17 -8.92
N LEU A 27 -34.10 26.16 -8.33
CA LEU A 27 -32.66 26.13 -8.10
C LEU A 27 -32.24 24.87 -7.33
N PHE A 28 -32.84 24.61 -6.16
CA PHE A 28 -32.48 23.45 -5.35
C PHE A 28 -32.91 22.13 -6.00
N ALA A 29 -34.03 22.09 -6.71
CA ALA A 29 -34.48 20.89 -7.41
C ALA A 29 -33.52 20.53 -8.56
N PHE A 30 -32.99 21.52 -9.27
CA PHE A 30 -31.96 21.30 -10.29
C PHE A 30 -30.66 20.82 -9.67
N VAL A 31 -30.18 21.47 -8.60
CA VAL A 31 -28.97 21.00 -7.91
C VAL A 31 -29.15 19.57 -7.43
N PHE A 32 -30.27 19.24 -6.80
CA PHE A 32 -30.57 17.88 -6.34
C PHE A 32 -30.66 16.87 -7.49
N GLY A 33 -31.30 17.23 -8.61
CA GLY A 33 -31.45 16.35 -9.76
C GLY A 33 -30.15 16.11 -10.53
N PHE A 34 -29.26 17.11 -10.63
CA PHE A 34 -28.01 17.01 -11.37
C PHE A 34 -26.88 16.33 -10.61
N VAL A 35 -26.93 16.31 -9.28
CA VAL A 35 -25.92 15.60 -8.49
C VAL A 35 -26.00 14.08 -8.81
N PRO A 36 -24.87 13.43 -9.18
CA PRO A 36 -24.87 12.02 -9.58
C PRO A 36 -25.39 11.06 -8.51
N GLY A 37 -25.23 11.41 -7.23
CA GLY A 37 -25.80 10.70 -6.09
C GLY A 37 -25.03 10.95 -4.80
N ILE A 38 -25.53 10.37 -3.70
CA ILE A 38 -24.93 10.51 -2.37
C ILE A 38 -23.52 9.92 -2.26
N SER A 39 -23.18 8.91 -3.08
CA SER A 39 -21.84 8.28 -3.08
C SER A 39 -20.73 9.22 -3.57
N TYR A 40 -21.08 10.21 -4.40
CA TYR A 40 -20.12 11.12 -5.03
C TYR A 40 -20.08 12.48 -4.34
N SER A 41 -21.24 12.99 -3.92
CA SER A 41 -21.40 14.31 -3.32
C SER A 41 -22.36 14.29 -2.12
N PRO A 42 -22.01 13.57 -1.04
CA PRO A 42 -22.89 13.44 0.11
C PRO A 42 -23.23 14.78 0.76
N LEU A 43 -22.27 15.73 0.83
CA LEU A 43 -22.52 17.03 1.44
C LEU A 43 -23.54 17.85 0.65
N ILE A 44 -23.42 17.93 -0.69
CA ILE A 44 -24.38 18.69 -1.50
C ILE A 44 -25.75 18.01 -1.44
N PHE A 45 -25.79 16.67 -1.52
CA PHE A 45 -27.03 15.91 -1.49
C PHE A 45 -27.82 16.14 -0.19
N VAL A 46 -27.17 15.93 0.96
CA VAL A 46 -27.79 16.13 2.28
C VAL A 46 -28.04 17.62 2.54
N GLY A 47 -27.09 18.49 2.17
CA GLY A 47 -27.21 19.93 2.34
C GLY A 47 -28.42 20.50 1.61
N VAL A 48 -28.69 20.08 0.38
CA VAL A 48 -29.89 20.50 -0.36
C VAL A 48 -31.17 20.00 0.31
N LEU A 49 -31.20 18.75 0.81
CA LEU A 49 -32.36 18.25 1.56
C LEU A 49 -32.63 19.07 2.83
N PHE A 50 -31.59 19.40 3.59
CA PHE A 50 -31.72 20.27 4.76
C PHE A 50 -32.19 21.67 4.39
N LEU A 51 -31.66 22.25 3.31
CA LEU A 51 -32.12 23.53 2.79
C LEU A 51 -33.60 23.48 2.35
N VAL A 52 -34.06 22.39 1.74
CA VAL A 52 -35.48 22.21 1.38
C VAL A 52 -36.40 22.14 2.61
N ILE A 53 -35.93 21.55 3.70
CA ILE A 53 -36.68 21.47 4.97
C ILE A 53 -36.70 22.83 5.69
N ILE A 54 -35.55 23.50 5.75
CA ILE A 54 -35.34 24.80 6.41
C ILE A 54 -36.06 25.93 5.66
N LEU A 55 -35.98 25.94 4.33
CA LEU A 55 -36.58 26.97 3.50
C LEU A 55 -38.06 26.67 3.27
N ARG A 56 -38.85 27.71 3.02
CA ARG A 56 -40.27 27.60 2.66
C ARG A 56 -40.42 27.19 1.20
N ILE A 57 -39.85 26.05 0.85
CA ILE A 57 -39.94 25.42 -0.48
C ILE A 57 -41.20 24.56 -0.52
N ASN A 58 -41.81 24.45 -1.70
CA ASN A 58 -42.94 23.54 -1.90
C ASN A 58 -42.37 22.19 -2.33
N ILE A 59 -42.50 21.17 -1.46
CA ILE A 59 -41.84 19.88 -1.66
C ILE A 59 -42.42 19.13 -2.86
N GLY A 60 -43.72 19.27 -3.13
CA GLY A 60 -44.35 18.67 -4.32
C GLY A 60 -43.78 19.24 -5.62
N VAL A 61 -43.68 20.57 -5.71
CA VAL A 61 -43.03 21.27 -6.84
C VAL A 61 -41.55 20.87 -6.93
N PHE A 62 -40.84 20.81 -5.80
CA PHE A 62 -39.44 20.42 -5.76
C PHE A 62 -39.21 19.03 -6.35
N ILE A 63 -39.96 18.02 -5.91
CA ILE A 63 -39.84 16.64 -6.39
C ILE A 63 -40.12 16.57 -7.89
N PHE A 64 -41.19 17.24 -8.36
CA PHE A 64 -41.53 17.26 -9.77
C PHE A 64 -40.41 17.86 -10.64
N ILE A 65 -39.87 19.02 -10.23
CA ILE A 65 -38.76 19.64 -10.96
C ILE A 65 -37.49 18.79 -10.85
N ALA A 66 -37.24 18.16 -9.70
CA ALA A 66 -36.06 17.32 -9.49
C ALA A 66 -36.06 16.09 -10.40
N ILE A 67 -37.22 15.47 -10.66
CA ILE A 67 -37.35 14.36 -11.62
C ILE A 67 -37.00 14.84 -13.03
N ILE A 68 -37.53 15.99 -13.46
CA ILE A 68 -37.20 16.59 -14.76
C ILE A 68 -35.71 16.90 -14.84
N ALA A 69 -35.16 17.52 -13.81
CA ALA A 69 -33.74 17.85 -13.73
C ALA A 69 -32.86 16.59 -13.76
N LYS A 70 -33.27 15.50 -13.10
CA LYS A 70 -32.55 14.21 -13.13
C LYS A 70 -32.57 13.59 -14.52
N ALA A 71 -33.71 13.63 -15.22
CA ALA A 71 -33.77 13.18 -16.61
C ALA A 71 -32.84 14.02 -17.51
N LEU A 72 -32.87 15.35 -17.32
CA LEU A 72 -32.01 16.27 -18.07
C LEU A 72 -30.52 16.08 -17.75
N SER A 73 -30.16 15.70 -16.52
CA SER A 73 -28.77 15.49 -16.13
C SER A 73 -28.12 14.33 -16.88
N PHE A 74 -28.89 13.27 -17.20
CA PHE A 74 -28.38 12.17 -18.01
C PHE A 74 -28.11 12.60 -19.45
N ILE A 75 -28.98 13.45 -20.02
CA ILE A 75 -28.79 13.99 -21.38
C ILE A 75 -27.57 14.92 -21.43
N LEU A 76 -27.36 15.72 -20.38
CA LEU A 76 -26.28 16.70 -20.28
C LEU A 76 -25.04 16.17 -19.56
N GLU A 77 -24.86 14.85 -19.44
CA GLU A 77 -23.75 14.26 -18.69
C GLU A 77 -22.40 14.63 -19.29
N ALA A 78 -22.22 14.45 -20.61
CA ALA A 78 -20.99 14.80 -21.31
C ALA A 78 -20.69 16.32 -21.26
N VAL A 79 -21.74 17.16 -21.33
CA VAL A 79 -21.61 18.62 -21.21
C VAL A 79 -21.18 19.00 -19.79
N SER A 80 -21.80 18.40 -18.79
CA SER A 80 -21.46 18.59 -17.38
C SER A 80 -20.03 18.15 -17.11
N PHE A 81 -19.60 17.02 -17.65
CA PHE A 81 -18.22 16.54 -17.53
C PHE A 81 -17.22 17.51 -18.17
N SER A 82 -17.46 17.94 -19.40
CA SER A 82 -16.59 18.89 -20.12
C SER A 82 -16.50 20.24 -19.39
N LEU A 83 -17.62 20.74 -18.88
CA LEU A 83 -17.64 21.94 -18.06
C LEU A 83 -16.84 21.75 -16.77
N GLY A 84 -16.96 20.58 -16.14
CA GLY A 84 -16.14 20.19 -15.00
C GLY A 84 -14.65 20.20 -15.31
N GLN A 85 -14.24 19.63 -16.45
CA GLN A 85 -12.85 19.64 -16.92
C GLN A 85 -12.33 21.07 -17.08
N PHE A 86 -13.11 21.92 -17.76
CA PHE A 86 -12.78 23.34 -17.91
C PHE A 86 -12.59 24.06 -16.55
N LEU A 87 -13.40 23.71 -15.55
CA LEU A 87 -13.35 24.34 -14.22
C LEU A 87 -12.21 23.81 -13.34
N LEU A 88 -11.94 22.50 -13.37
CA LEU A 88 -10.95 21.86 -12.51
C LEU A 88 -9.53 21.96 -13.07
N ASP A 89 -9.37 22.01 -14.39
CA ASP A 89 -8.07 22.11 -15.06
C ASP A 89 -7.76 23.54 -15.54
N GLY A 90 -8.75 24.43 -15.52
CA GLY A 90 -8.62 25.83 -15.94
C GLY A 90 -8.27 26.81 -14.83
N PHE A 91 -8.55 28.10 -15.07
CA PHE A 91 -8.18 29.19 -14.15
C PHE A 91 -8.89 29.14 -12.79
N THR A 92 -10.01 28.43 -12.67
CA THR A 92 -10.75 28.26 -11.41
C THR A 92 -10.19 27.15 -10.52
N GLN A 93 -9.17 26.41 -10.97
CA GLN A 93 -8.54 25.33 -10.23
C GLN A 93 -8.19 25.70 -8.78
N PRO A 94 -7.59 26.87 -8.45
CA PRO A 94 -7.25 27.21 -7.07
C PRO A 94 -8.45 27.25 -6.11
N ILE A 95 -9.63 27.64 -6.61
CA ILE A 95 -10.86 27.68 -5.83
C ILE A 95 -11.27 26.26 -5.45
N PHE A 96 -11.35 25.37 -6.43
CA PHE A 96 -11.73 23.97 -6.22
C PHE A 96 -10.70 23.20 -5.38
N LYS A 97 -9.42 23.49 -5.59
CA LYS A 97 -8.33 23.00 -4.75
C LYS A 97 -8.52 23.39 -3.29
N SER A 98 -8.90 24.64 -3.01
CA SER A 98 -9.23 25.05 -1.64
C SER A 98 -10.44 24.29 -1.08
N LEU A 99 -11.50 24.11 -1.88
CA LEU A 99 -12.72 23.42 -1.44
C LEU A 99 -12.48 21.93 -1.14
N VAL A 100 -11.74 21.22 -1.99
CA VAL A 100 -11.47 19.79 -1.86
C VAL A 100 -10.58 19.47 -0.65
N ASN A 101 -9.71 20.41 -0.24
CA ASN A 101 -8.84 20.24 0.93
C ASN A 101 -9.40 20.86 2.23
N THR A 102 -10.64 21.38 2.21
CA THR A 102 -11.28 21.96 3.41
C THR A 102 -12.10 20.90 4.14
N PRO A 103 -11.94 20.74 5.47
CA PRO A 103 -12.74 19.81 6.27
C PRO A 103 -14.24 19.98 6.04
N VAL A 104 -14.98 18.89 5.99
CA VAL A 104 -16.41 18.79 5.64
C VAL A 104 -16.68 19.10 4.17
N VAL A 105 -16.16 20.21 3.63
CA VAL A 105 -16.38 20.64 2.24
C VAL A 105 -15.83 19.63 1.22
N ALA A 106 -14.78 18.88 1.57
CA ALA A 106 -14.28 17.77 0.74
C ALA A 106 -15.35 16.73 0.37
N TYR A 107 -16.40 16.57 1.20
CA TYR A 107 -17.55 15.70 0.95
C TYR A 107 -18.56 16.28 -0.06
N ALA A 108 -18.33 17.48 -0.59
CA ALA A 108 -19.09 18.01 -1.71
C ALA A 108 -18.70 17.35 -3.05
N GLY A 109 -17.60 16.59 -3.10
CA GLY A 109 -17.23 15.86 -4.32
C GLY A 109 -16.75 16.75 -5.47
N PHE A 110 -16.23 17.94 -5.18
CA PHE A 110 -15.73 18.85 -6.21
C PHE A 110 -14.43 18.38 -6.89
N ASP A 111 -13.87 17.26 -6.44
CA ASP A 111 -12.78 16.54 -7.10
C ASP A 111 -13.24 15.71 -8.31
N TYR A 112 -14.55 15.46 -8.46
CA TYR A 112 -15.10 14.78 -9.63
C TYR A 112 -15.48 15.79 -10.70
N TYR A 113 -15.01 15.57 -11.93
CA TYR A 113 -15.33 16.43 -13.07
C TYR A 113 -16.85 16.54 -13.28
N LEU A 114 -17.55 15.40 -13.28
CA LEU A 114 -19.01 15.38 -13.48
C LEU A 114 -19.74 16.17 -12.38
N VAL A 115 -19.38 16.00 -11.11
CA VAL A 115 -20.06 16.68 -9.98
C VAL A 115 -19.86 18.20 -10.07
N THR A 116 -18.63 18.66 -10.30
CA THR A 116 -18.32 20.09 -10.37
C THR A 116 -19.05 20.77 -11.51
N GLY A 117 -19.00 20.21 -12.71
CA GLY A 117 -19.71 20.80 -13.86
C GLY A 117 -21.23 20.66 -13.74
N ALA A 118 -21.74 19.54 -13.22
CA ALA A 118 -23.16 19.36 -12.97
C ALA A 118 -23.69 20.37 -11.93
N PHE A 119 -22.93 20.65 -10.88
CA PHE A 119 -23.30 21.67 -9.87
C PHE A 119 -23.43 23.05 -10.51
N VAL A 120 -22.43 23.51 -11.26
CA VAL A 120 -22.48 24.82 -11.93
C VAL A 120 -23.59 24.88 -12.97
N LEU A 121 -23.72 23.86 -13.81
CA LEU A 121 -24.75 23.79 -14.83
C LEU A 121 -26.16 23.78 -14.22
N SER A 122 -26.35 23.07 -13.09
CA SER A 122 -27.62 23.03 -12.38
C SER A 122 -28.03 24.37 -11.80
N ILE A 123 -27.09 25.21 -11.36
CA ILE A 123 -27.38 26.56 -10.90
C ILE A 123 -27.88 27.41 -12.07
N ILE A 124 -27.18 27.37 -13.21
CA ILE A 124 -27.53 28.12 -14.41
C ILE A 124 -28.93 27.71 -14.90
N LEU A 125 -29.14 26.41 -15.13
CA LEU A 125 -30.41 25.88 -15.61
C LEU A 125 -31.55 26.05 -14.60
N GLY A 126 -31.26 25.86 -13.31
CA GLY A 126 -32.22 26.04 -12.23
C GLY A 126 -32.73 27.48 -12.12
N LEU A 127 -31.85 28.47 -12.31
CA LEU A 127 -32.24 29.88 -12.38
C LEU A 127 -33.08 30.20 -13.62
N ILE A 128 -32.65 29.75 -14.80
CA ILE A 128 -33.38 29.96 -16.07
C ILE A 128 -34.79 29.35 -15.95
N PHE A 129 -34.88 28.08 -15.55
CA PHE A 129 -36.14 27.37 -15.38
C PHE A 129 -37.02 28.00 -14.30
N GLY A 130 -36.41 28.45 -13.20
CA GLY A 130 -37.10 29.13 -12.10
C GLY A 130 -37.74 30.44 -12.55
N ILE A 131 -37.05 31.25 -13.36
CA ILE A 131 -37.58 32.48 -13.93
C ILE A 131 -38.75 32.18 -14.88
N ILE A 132 -38.62 31.15 -15.73
CA ILE A 132 -39.68 30.73 -16.66
C ILE A 132 -40.94 30.31 -15.90
N ILE A 133 -40.80 29.40 -14.92
CA ILE A 133 -41.92 28.95 -14.09
C ILE A 133 -42.55 30.11 -13.31
N ALA A 134 -41.73 31.00 -12.74
CA ALA A 134 -42.24 32.16 -12.02
C ALA A 134 -43.07 33.09 -12.93
N LYS A 135 -42.64 33.29 -14.19
CA LYS A 135 -43.39 34.07 -15.19
C LYS A 135 -44.69 33.37 -15.59
N ILE A 136 -44.65 32.06 -15.85
CA ILE A 136 -45.84 31.26 -16.17
C ILE A 136 -46.84 31.31 -15.01
N TYR A 137 -46.37 31.09 -13.79
CA TYR A 137 -47.19 31.17 -12.58
C TYR A 137 -47.86 32.54 -12.43
N LYS A 138 -47.12 33.65 -12.59
CA LYS A 138 -47.70 35.00 -12.55
C LYS A 138 -48.81 35.18 -13.60
N LYS A 139 -48.59 34.71 -14.83
CA LYS A 139 -49.58 34.79 -15.91
C LYS A 139 -50.83 33.95 -15.59
N ILE A 140 -50.66 32.72 -15.10
CA ILE A 140 -51.77 31.84 -14.71
C ILE A 140 -52.57 32.46 -13.58
N VAL A 141 -51.91 32.92 -12.51
CA VAL A 141 -52.58 33.55 -11.36
C VAL A 141 -53.33 34.81 -11.78
N ALA A 142 -52.74 35.66 -12.63
CA ALA A 142 -53.40 36.84 -13.15
C ALA A 142 -54.67 36.49 -13.96
N LYS A 143 -54.57 35.56 -14.92
CA LYS A 143 -55.72 35.12 -15.72
C LYS A 143 -56.80 34.47 -14.86
N MET A 144 -56.43 33.56 -13.97
CA MET A 144 -57.38 32.86 -13.09
C MET A 144 -58.04 33.81 -12.08
N SER A 145 -57.35 34.86 -11.64
CA SER A 145 -57.97 35.88 -10.77
C SER A 145 -59.08 36.68 -11.46
N VAL A 146 -59.00 36.86 -12.78
CA VAL A 146 -60.05 37.52 -13.58
C VAL A 146 -61.19 36.53 -13.86
N VAL A 147 -60.87 35.28 -14.17
CA VAL A 147 -61.85 34.23 -14.55
C VAL A 147 -62.64 33.69 -13.34
N GLN A 148 -62.11 33.78 -12.11
CA GLN A 148 -62.78 33.38 -10.88
C GLN A 148 -64.04 34.21 -10.57
N ALA A 149 -64.14 35.43 -11.12
CA ALA A 149 -65.35 36.25 -11.05
C ALA A 149 -66.39 35.78 -12.08
N GLY A 150 -67.04 34.64 -11.81
CA GLY A 150 -68.38 34.33 -12.35
C GLY A 150 -68.49 33.69 -13.74
N SER A 151 -67.49 32.97 -14.26
CA SER A 151 -67.58 32.37 -15.62
C SER A 151 -67.78 30.84 -15.65
N GLU A 152 -68.57 30.34 -16.61
CA GLU A 152 -68.68 28.91 -16.94
C GLU A 152 -67.33 28.26 -17.28
N LEU A 153 -66.39 29.06 -17.82
CA LEU A 153 -65.03 28.65 -18.12
C LEU A 153 -64.26 28.20 -16.86
N TYR A 154 -64.46 28.87 -15.71
CA TYR A 154 -63.86 28.44 -14.45
C TYR A 154 -64.37 27.05 -14.03
N ASN A 155 -65.68 26.81 -14.16
CA ASN A 155 -66.31 25.53 -13.83
C ASN A 155 -65.85 24.41 -14.79
N ARG A 156 -65.62 24.71 -16.07
CA ARG A 156 -65.09 23.74 -17.04
C ARG A 156 -63.64 23.34 -16.71
N ILE A 157 -62.78 24.32 -16.42
CA ILE A 157 -61.36 24.09 -16.09
C ILE A 157 -61.22 23.32 -14.77
N THR A 158 -61.98 23.70 -13.74
CA THR A 158 -61.93 23.06 -12.41
C THR A 158 -62.49 21.64 -12.38
N LYS A 159 -63.34 21.26 -13.35
CA LYS A 159 -63.89 19.91 -13.46
C LYS A 159 -62.90 18.89 -14.05
N ASN A 160 -61.92 19.32 -14.85
CA ASN A 160 -60.95 18.45 -15.51
C ASN A 160 -60.09 17.67 -14.48
N PHE A 161 -60.01 16.35 -14.65
CA PHE A 161 -59.27 15.45 -13.78
C PHE A 161 -57.78 15.78 -13.67
N PHE A 162 -57.11 16.06 -14.80
CA PHE A 162 -55.69 16.44 -14.81
C PHE A 162 -55.44 17.76 -14.07
N VAL A 163 -56.37 18.70 -14.17
CA VAL A 163 -56.30 20.00 -13.49
C VAL A 163 -56.49 19.83 -11.97
N LYS A 164 -57.39 18.93 -11.54
CA LYS A 164 -57.58 18.57 -10.13
C LYS A 164 -56.32 17.93 -9.55
N ILE A 165 -55.72 16.98 -10.27
CA ILE A 165 -54.47 16.32 -9.87
C ILE A 165 -53.33 17.33 -9.80
N ALA A 166 -53.11 18.12 -10.86
CA ALA A 166 -52.05 19.10 -10.91
C ALA A 166 -52.17 20.12 -9.76
N SER A 167 -53.38 20.62 -9.51
CA SER A 167 -53.60 21.54 -8.38
C SER A 167 -53.41 20.89 -7.03
N TRP A 168 -53.77 19.62 -6.88
CA TRP A 168 -53.52 18.90 -5.64
C TRP A 168 -52.02 18.72 -5.39
N ILE A 169 -51.25 18.34 -6.42
CA ILE A 169 -49.78 18.18 -6.34
C ILE A 169 -49.07 19.52 -6.10
N PHE A 170 -49.41 20.56 -6.86
CA PHE A 170 -48.69 21.83 -6.79
C PHE A 170 -49.17 22.70 -5.61
N LEU A 171 -50.47 22.75 -5.34
CA LEU A 171 -51.07 23.71 -4.40
C LEU A 171 -51.59 23.03 -3.12
N GLY A 172 -51.54 21.70 -3.02
CA GLY A 172 -52.04 20.94 -1.87
C GLY A 172 -53.56 21.00 -1.68
N LYS A 173 -54.28 21.57 -2.66
CA LYS A 173 -55.72 21.87 -2.61
C LYS A 173 -56.35 21.67 -3.98
N ASN A 174 -57.64 21.31 -3.99
CA ASN A 174 -58.44 21.26 -5.21
C ASN A 174 -58.62 22.69 -5.77
N VAL A 175 -58.49 22.88 -7.10
CA VAL A 175 -58.61 24.18 -7.78
C VAL A 175 -59.87 24.94 -7.36
N ALA A 176 -60.99 24.24 -7.20
CA ALA A 176 -62.26 24.87 -6.84
C ALA A 176 -62.22 25.59 -5.48
N LYS A 177 -61.31 25.21 -4.57
CA LYS A 177 -61.15 25.79 -3.22
C LYS A 177 -60.03 26.84 -3.16
N ILE A 178 -59.52 27.31 -4.30
CA ILE A 178 -58.40 28.25 -4.39
C ILE A 178 -58.91 29.68 -4.59
N ASP A 179 -58.41 30.58 -3.77
CA ASP A 179 -58.63 32.02 -3.91
C ASP A 179 -57.44 32.62 -4.69
N TRP A 180 -57.67 32.84 -5.99
CA TRP A 180 -56.68 33.34 -6.94
C TRP A 180 -56.36 34.83 -6.73
N VAL A 181 -57.32 35.61 -6.23
CA VAL A 181 -57.11 37.03 -5.88
C VAL A 181 -56.15 37.15 -4.70
N LYS A 182 -56.33 36.33 -3.67
CA LYS A 182 -55.41 36.26 -2.52
C LYS A 182 -54.01 35.73 -2.88
N MET A 183 -53.89 34.95 -3.94
CA MET A 183 -52.58 34.53 -4.46
C MET A 183 -51.89 35.64 -5.24
N LYS A 184 -52.63 36.40 -6.06
CA LYS A 184 -52.10 37.54 -6.83
C LYS A 184 -51.47 38.60 -5.93
N ASN A 185 -52.13 38.93 -4.81
CA ASN A 185 -51.68 39.98 -3.89
C ASN A 185 -50.67 39.50 -2.83
N ARG A 186 -50.22 38.24 -2.90
CA ARG A 186 -49.34 37.67 -1.90
C ARG A 186 -47.91 38.18 -2.06
N LYS A 187 -47.42 38.90 -1.05
CA LYS A 187 -46.00 39.27 -0.94
C LYS A 187 -45.16 38.12 -0.41
N PHE A 188 -43.90 38.09 -0.84
CA PHE A 188 -42.88 37.20 -0.29
C PHE A 188 -42.70 37.50 1.21
N ARG A 189 -42.62 36.46 2.02
CA ARG A 189 -42.26 36.52 3.45
C ARG A 189 -40.89 35.89 3.64
N GLN A 190 -40.33 36.01 4.85
CA GLN A 190 -39.06 35.40 5.23
C GLN A 190 -38.89 33.99 4.63
N PRO A 191 -37.74 33.69 3.97
CA PRO A 191 -37.52 32.43 3.27
C PRO A 191 -37.46 31.24 4.24
N PHE A 192 -37.11 31.48 5.50
CA PHE A 192 -36.92 30.43 6.50
C PHE A 192 -38.23 29.99 7.15
N ARG A 193 -38.28 28.71 7.49
CA ARG A 193 -39.32 28.06 8.27
C ARG A 193 -38.72 27.67 9.62
N ILE A 194 -39.12 28.35 10.69
CA ILE A 194 -38.64 28.07 12.06
C ILE A 194 -38.80 26.59 12.44
N THR A 195 -39.95 25.96 12.10
CA THR A 195 -40.15 24.53 12.35
C THR A 195 -39.20 23.64 11.56
N GLY A 196 -38.76 24.07 10.38
CA GLY A 196 -37.76 23.38 9.58
C GLY A 196 -36.35 23.50 10.18
N VAL A 197 -36.01 24.69 10.69
CA VAL A 197 -34.74 24.91 11.42
C VAL A 197 -34.69 24.06 12.69
N ILE A 198 -35.77 24.04 13.48
CA ILE A 198 -35.87 23.19 14.68
C ILE A 198 -35.74 21.72 14.31
N LEU A 199 -36.42 21.27 13.24
CA LEU A 199 -36.35 19.87 12.80
C LEU A 199 -34.94 19.47 12.34
N VAL A 200 -34.28 20.30 11.52
CA VAL A 200 -32.90 20.02 11.09
C VAL A 200 -31.93 20.09 12.27
N GLY A 201 -32.10 21.05 13.18
CA GLY A 201 -31.33 21.14 14.42
C GLY A 201 -31.47 19.88 15.28
N LEU A 202 -32.68 19.35 15.42
CA LEU A 202 -32.93 18.08 16.09
C LEU A 202 -32.28 16.91 15.35
N ILE A 203 -32.38 16.82 14.03
CA ILE A 203 -31.72 15.76 13.25
C ILE A 203 -30.19 15.81 13.44
N VAL A 204 -29.60 17.00 13.35
CA VAL A 204 -28.15 17.19 13.55
C VAL A 204 -27.74 16.83 14.98
N ALA A 205 -28.51 17.26 15.99
CA ALA A 205 -28.27 16.87 17.37
C ALA A 205 -28.38 15.36 17.55
N THR A 206 -29.43 14.72 17.02
CA THR A 206 -29.59 13.27 17.06
C THR A 206 -28.40 12.57 16.41
N ILE A 207 -27.93 13.01 15.24
CA ILE A 207 -26.74 12.44 14.59
C ILE A 207 -25.48 12.64 15.45
N ALA A 208 -25.31 13.82 16.05
CA ALA A 208 -24.16 14.13 16.90
C ALA A 208 -24.12 13.32 18.20
N TYR A 209 -25.28 12.95 18.75
CA TYR A 209 -25.42 12.10 19.95
C TYR A 209 -25.63 10.62 19.63
N ALA A 210 -25.82 10.25 18.37
CA ALA A 210 -25.93 8.88 17.89
C ALA A 210 -24.60 8.13 17.58
N PRO A 211 -23.36 8.61 17.88
CA PRO A 211 -22.17 7.76 17.73
C PRO A 211 -22.34 6.39 18.39
N GLN A 212 -22.91 6.34 19.60
CA GLN A 212 -23.24 5.12 20.33
C GLN A 212 -24.20 4.16 19.60
N ILE A 213 -24.98 4.65 18.62
CA ILE A 213 -25.98 3.87 17.86
C ILE A 213 -25.44 3.48 16.47
N LEU A 214 -24.54 4.27 15.89
CA LEU A 214 -23.86 3.99 14.62
C LEU A 214 -22.59 3.12 14.79
N GLU A 215 -22.22 2.84 16.04
CA GLU A 215 -20.88 2.42 16.49
C GLU A 215 -20.43 1.00 16.14
N THR A 216 -21.17 0.18 15.38
CA THR A 216 -20.64 -1.15 15.05
C THR A 216 -21.18 -1.75 13.77
N SER A 217 -22.49 -1.99 13.60
CA SER A 217 -22.94 -2.87 12.51
C SER A 217 -22.79 -2.31 11.09
N LEU A 218 -23.11 -1.02 10.86
CA LEU A 218 -23.04 -0.44 9.50
C LEU A 218 -21.59 -0.20 9.05
N VAL A 219 -20.77 0.38 9.92
CA VAL A 219 -19.35 0.64 9.65
C VAL A 219 -18.58 -0.69 9.55
N SER A 220 -18.91 -1.66 10.40
CA SER A 220 -18.31 -2.99 10.36
C SER A 220 -18.53 -3.66 9.01
N ASN A 221 -19.77 -3.73 8.50
CA ASN A 221 -20.02 -4.40 7.23
C ASN A 221 -19.23 -3.78 6.07
N ILE A 222 -19.10 -2.45 6.05
CA ILE A 222 -18.32 -1.73 5.02
C ILE A 222 -16.83 -2.06 5.16
N ILE A 223 -16.26 -1.96 6.36
CA ILE A 223 -14.84 -2.26 6.61
C ILE A 223 -14.55 -3.72 6.27
N LYS A 224 -15.36 -4.65 6.76
CA LYS A 224 -15.26 -6.08 6.47
C LYS A 224 -15.28 -6.35 4.97
N GLN A 225 -16.21 -5.75 4.23
CA GLN A 225 -16.32 -5.93 2.78
C GLN A 225 -15.11 -5.36 2.03
N GLN A 226 -14.64 -4.17 2.41
CA GLN A 226 -13.47 -3.56 1.76
C GLN A 226 -12.17 -4.32 2.07
N LEU A 227 -11.99 -4.76 3.31
CA LEU A 227 -10.84 -5.59 3.69
C LEU A 227 -10.90 -6.96 3.01
N THR A 228 -12.07 -7.61 2.95
CA THR A 228 -12.28 -8.87 2.22
C THR A 228 -11.95 -8.71 0.74
N LYS A 229 -12.39 -7.60 0.13
CA LYS A 229 -12.08 -7.29 -1.27
C LYS A 229 -10.57 -7.08 -1.49
N ALA A 230 -9.91 -6.35 -0.59
CA ALA A 230 -8.46 -6.11 -0.67
C ALA A 230 -7.64 -7.38 -0.44
N ASN A 231 -8.09 -8.23 0.49
CA ASN A 231 -7.49 -9.52 0.80
C ASN A 231 -7.75 -10.54 -0.34
N GLY A 232 -8.88 -10.44 -1.06
CA GLY A 232 -9.29 -11.44 -2.07
C GLY A 232 -9.92 -12.69 -1.48
N ALA A 233 -9.93 -12.81 -0.15
CA ALA A 233 -10.65 -13.82 0.62
C ALA A 233 -11.23 -13.17 1.89
N THR A 234 -12.09 -13.90 2.57
CA THR A 234 -12.82 -13.42 3.76
C THR A 234 -11.87 -12.80 4.80
N VAL A 235 -12.22 -11.59 5.25
CA VAL A 235 -11.65 -10.97 6.45
C VAL A 235 -12.74 -10.86 7.49
N ASP A 236 -12.45 -11.26 8.71
CA ASP A 236 -13.37 -11.25 9.85
C ASP A 236 -12.72 -10.68 11.10
N TYR A 237 -13.55 -10.23 12.03
CA TYR A 237 -13.15 -9.73 13.33
C TYR A 237 -14.31 -9.83 14.32
N SER A 238 -14.00 -10.04 15.60
CA SER A 238 -15.00 -10.18 16.67
C SER A 238 -15.71 -8.86 16.97
N SER A 239 -14.96 -7.75 17.02
CA SER A 239 -15.53 -6.44 17.33
C SER A 239 -14.74 -5.30 16.73
N LEU A 240 -15.43 -4.21 16.41
CA LEU A 240 -14.84 -2.95 15.96
C LEU A 240 -15.40 -1.82 16.83
N LYS A 241 -14.56 -1.14 17.59
CA LYS A 241 -14.95 0.00 18.44
C LYS A 241 -14.34 1.26 17.86
N LEU A 242 -15.18 2.23 17.53
CA LEU A 242 -14.76 3.55 17.06
C LEU A 242 -15.22 4.59 18.09
N ASN A 243 -14.27 5.17 18.83
CA ASN A 243 -14.54 6.28 19.74
C ASN A 243 -14.15 7.58 19.03
N LEU A 244 -15.16 8.35 18.60
CA LEU A 244 -14.96 9.61 17.90
C LEU A 244 -14.44 10.74 18.81
N SER A 245 -14.75 10.69 20.11
CA SER A 245 -14.34 11.70 21.10
C SER A 245 -12.83 11.63 21.36
N ASP A 246 -12.32 10.42 21.56
CA ASP A 246 -10.88 10.16 21.75
C ASP A 246 -10.15 9.93 20.42
N ALA A 247 -10.90 9.96 19.31
CA ALA A 247 -10.44 9.65 17.96
C ALA A 247 -9.65 8.33 17.88
N ARG A 248 -10.18 7.26 18.48
CA ARG A 248 -9.53 5.93 18.54
C ARG A 248 -10.37 4.86 17.85
N LEU A 249 -9.72 4.03 17.06
CA LEU A 249 -10.25 2.81 16.47
C LEU A 249 -9.60 1.61 17.15
N LYS A 250 -10.41 0.62 17.54
CA LYS A 250 -9.93 -0.67 18.03
C LYS A 250 -10.66 -1.81 17.32
N ILE A 251 -9.91 -2.73 16.75
CA ILE A 251 -10.42 -3.95 16.13
C ILE A 251 -9.88 -5.13 16.95
N THR A 252 -10.75 -6.08 17.30
CA THR A 252 -10.39 -7.26 18.09
C THR A 252 -10.58 -8.52 17.25
N ASP A 253 -9.64 -9.45 17.36
CA ASP A 253 -9.60 -10.74 16.65
C ASP A 253 -9.70 -10.62 15.12
N LEU A 254 -8.94 -9.71 14.53
CA LEU A 254 -8.92 -9.57 13.08
C LEU A 254 -8.20 -10.77 12.44
N GLY A 255 -8.91 -11.55 11.64
CA GLY A 255 -8.40 -12.66 10.85
C GLY A 255 -8.57 -12.39 9.36
N ALA A 256 -7.50 -12.55 8.59
CA ALA A 256 -7.51 -12.46 7.14
C ALA A 256 -7.22 -13.84 6.54
N ALA A 257 -8.24 -14.44 5.92
CA ALA A 257 -8.13 -15.76 5.31
C ALA A 257 -7.07 -15.77 4.22
N ASP A 258 -6.37 -16.90 4.09
CA ASP A 258 -5.48 -17.17 2.97
C ASP A 258 -6.32 -17.55 1.72
N PRO A 259 -6.24 -16.80 0.60
CA PRO A 259 -6.88 -17.17 -0.66
C PRO A 259 -6.40 -18.51 -1.23
N ALA A 260 -5.19 -18.96 -0.87
CA ALA A 260 -4.66 -20.25 -1.28
C ALA A 260 -5.17 -21.41 -0.40
N ASP A 261 -5.45 -21.16 0.88
CA ASP A 261 -6.03 -22.13 1.81
C ASP A 261 -7.02 -21.48 2.79
N LEU A 262 -8.31 -21.59 2.46
CA LEU A 262 -9.40 -20.94 3.18
C LEU A 262 -9.63 -21.49 4.61
N ASN A 263 -8.91 -22.53 5.05
CA ASN A 263 -9.04 -23.07 6.41
C ASN A 263 -8.09 -22.38 7.41
N LYS A 264 -7.20 -21.51 6.93
CA LYS A 264 -6.26 -20.77 7.77
C LYS A 264 -6.29 -19.27 7.47
N ASP A 265 -5.94 -18.50 8.49
CA ASP A 265 -5.66 -17.08 8.40
C ASP A 265 -4.19 -16.89 8.07
N ARG A 266 -3.87 -16.30 6.92
CA ARG A 266 -2.49 -15.88 6.65
C ARG A 266 -2.03 -14.76 7.58
N PHE A 267 -2.97 -14.00 8.13
CA PHE A 267 -2.69 -12.97 9.13
C PHE A 267 -3.82 -12.93 10.15
N TYR A 268 -3.47 -13.08 11.42
CA TYR A 268 -4.36 -12.88 12.56
C TYR A 268 -3.74 -11.89 13.54
N ALA A 269 -4.55 -10.99 14.09
CA ALA A 269 -4.18 -10.10 15.18
C ALA A 269 -5.26 -10.10 16.25
N LYS A 270 -4.87 -10.37 17.50
CA LYS A 270 -5.79 -10.32 18.65
C LYS A 270 -6.36 -8.93 18.88
N SER A 271 -5.54 -7.89 18.71
CA SER A 271 -5.97 -6.50 18.88
C SER A 271 -5.19 -5.58 17.96
N ILE A 272 -5.91 -4.75 17.20
CA ILE A 272 -5.36 -3.63 16.43
C ILE A 272 -5.97 -2.36 17.00
N SER A 273 -5.15 -1.45 17.51
CA SER A 273 -5.60 -0.14 17.98
C SER A 273 -4.91 0.96 17.21
N ALA A 274 -5.61 2.05 16.91
CA ALA A 274 -5.07 3.18 16.15
C ALA A 274 -5.75 4.49 16.55
N SER A 275 -4.98 5.58 16.57
CA SER A 275 -5.50 6.95 16.65
C SER A 275 -5.82 7.46 15.24
N ILE A 276 -7.00 8.06 15.05
CA ILE A 276 -7.48 8.61 13.79
C ILE A 276 -7.37 10.13 13.83
N ASN A 277 -6.90 10.75 12.75
CA ASN A 277 -7.01 12.19 12.59
C ASN A 277 -8.40 12.56 12.03
N ILE A 278 -9.30 13.04 12.90
CA ILE A 278 -10.67 13.43 12.52
C ILE A 278 -10.67 14.56 11.48
N SER A 279 -9.75 15.53 11.58
CA SER A 279 -9.67 16.61 10.58
C SER A 279 -9.37 16.07 9.18
N HIS A 280 -8.48 15.07 9.08
CA HIS A 280 -8.16 14.42 7.81
C HIS A 280 -9.32 13.53 7.33
N LEU A 281 -10.02 12.85 8.26
CA LEU A 281 -11.24 12.11 7.91
C LEU A 281 -12.28 13.04 7.29
N LEU A 282 -12.46 14.23 7.88
CA LEU A 282 -13.35 15.28 7.35
C LEU A 282 -12.90 15.85 5.99
N THR A 283 -11.66 15.63 5.56
CA THR A 283 -11.16 15.93 4.20
C THR A 283 -11.19 14.71 3.25
N ARG A 284 -11.85 13.60 3.65
CA ARG A 284 -11.89 12.30 2.95
C ARG A 284 -10.53 11.60 2.87
N GLN A 285 -9.68 11.83 3.86
CA GLN A 285 -8.35 11.21 3.97
C GLN A 285 -8.30 10.34 5.23
N ILE A 286 -7.64 9.19 5.12
CA ILE A 286 -7.45 8.29 6.25
C ILE A 286 -6.03 8.49 6.75
N ALA A 287 -5.90 9.08 7.95
CA ALA A 287 -4.61 9.26 8.59
C ALA A 287 -4.63 8.61 9.96
N LEU A 288 -3.83 7.55 10.11
CA LEU A 288 -3.68 6.77 11.32
C LEU A 288 -2.35 7.09 12.00
N LYS A 289 -2.37 7.08 13.33
CA LYS A 289 -1.19 7.22 14.21
C LYS A 289 -1.25 6.19 15.31
N ASP A 290 -0.12 5.88 15.91
CA ASP A 290 -0.04 5.00 17.08
C ASP A 290 -0.77 3.69 16.83
N VAL A 291 -0.53 3.10 15.66
CA VAL A 291 -1.13 1.82 15.31
C VAL A 291 -0.39 0.75 16.09
N VAL A 292 -1.06 0.09 17.03
CA VAL A 292 -0.47 -1.01 17.80
C VAL A 292 -1.17 -2.30 17.43
N VAL A 293 -0.40 -3.29 17.00
CA VAL A 293 -0.86 -4.63 16.64
C VAL A 293 -0.31 -5.62 17.67
N GLU A 294 -1.22 -6.26 18.41
CA GLU A 294 -0.88 -7.18 19.49
C GLU A 294 -1.39 -8.59 19.19
N GLY A 295 -0.63 -9.60 19.62
CA GLY A 295 -0.98 -11.01 19.49
C GLY A 295 -1.08 -11.42 18.03
N VAL A 296 -0.04 -11.09 17.25
CA VAL A 296 0.06 -11.47 15.83
C VAL A 296 0.36 -12.95 15.71
N SER A 297 -0.36 -13.61 14.81
CA SER A 297 -0.07 -14.98 14.37
C SER A 297 -0.20 -15.03 12.86
N LEU A 298 0.77 -15.63 12.20
CA LEU A 298 0.65 -16.04 10.80
C LEU A 298 0.13 -17.48 10.76
N ASP A 299 -0.52 -17.85 9.65
CA ASP A 299 -1.05 -19.21 9.39
C ASP A 299 -1.90 -19.83 10.51
N LYS A 300 -2.71 -19.00 11.20
CA LYS A 300 -3.57 -19.46 12.29
C LYS A 300 -4.73 -20.29 11.74
N GLN A 301 -4.99 -21.47 12.31
CA GLN A 301 -6.16 -22.27 11.93
C GLN A 301 -7.47 -21.54 12.24
N ARG A 302 -8.39 -21.48 11.27
CA ARG A 302 -9.68 -20.82 11.42
C ARG A 302 -10.71 -21.75 12.07
N GLU A 303 -11.58 -21.18 12.90
CA GLU A 303 -12.77 -21.88 13.44
C GLU A 303 -13.82 -22.15 12.36
N SER A 304 -13.89 -21.25 11.36
CA SER A 304 -14.80 -21.37 10.22
C SER A 304 -14.06 -21.15 8.90
N LYS A 305 -14.37 -22.00 7.92
CA LYS A 305 -13.78 -21.93 6.58
C LYS A 305 -14.13 -20.59 5.93
N GLY A 306 -13.12 -19.89 5.42
CA GLY A 306 -13.30 -18.65 4.67
C GLY A 306 -13.88 -18.88 3.27
N GLU A 307 -14.28 -17.78 2.63
CA GLU A 307 -14.74 -17.76 1.24
C GLU A 307 -13.86 -16.81 0.40
N LEU A 308 -13.64 -17.17 -0.87
CA LEU A 308 -13.01 -16.30 -1.85
C LEU A 308 -13.92 -15.12 -2.19
N TYR A 309 -13.32 -13.95 -2.40
CA TYR A 309 -14.06 -12.80 -2.89
C TYR A 309 -14.36 -12.97 -4.39
N ILE A 310 -15.51 -13.55 -4.72
CA ILE A 310 -16.01 -13.63 -6.10
C ILE A 310 -17.01 -12.50 -6.31
N ASN A 311 -16.67 -11.56 -7.19
CA ASN A 311 -17.59 -10.51 -7.61
C ASN A 311 -18.82 -11.18 -8.25
N THR A 312 -19.97 -11.20 -7.56
CA THR A 312 -21.21 -11.80 -8.07
C THR A 312 -21.83 -10.89 -9.14
N ILE A 313 -21.13 -10.70 -10.25
CA ILE A 313 -21.77 -10.51 -11.55
C ILE A 313 -21.92 -11.92 -12.10
N LYS A 314 -23.17 -12.38 -12.26
CA LYS A 314 -23.54 -13.66 -12.88
C LYS A 314 -22.59 -13.96 -14.06
N PRO A 315 -21.77 -15.03 -14.02
CA PRO A 315 -20.96 -15.40 -15.15
C PRO A 315 -21.88 -15.84 -16.29
N ALA A 316 -21.80 -15.11 -17.41
CA ALA A 316 -22.14 -15.69 -18.70
C ALA A 316 -21.19 -16.86 -18.94
N SER A 317 -21.79 -18.00 -19.26
CA SER A 317 -21.25 -19.28 -19.70
C SER A 317 -19.74 -19.43 -19.82
N GLU A 318 -19.26 -20.47 -19.12
CA GLU A 318 -17.97 -21.15 -19.26
C GLU A 318 -17.51 -21.27 -20.74
N GLU A 319 -16.47 -20.52 -21.10
CA GLU A 319 -15.58 -20.89 -22.20
C GLU A 319 -14.54 -21.88 -21.68
N LYS A 320 -14.70 -23.14 -22.10
CA LYS A 320 -13.76 -24.23 -21.87
C LYS A 320 -12.41 -23.89 -22.50
N THR A 321 -11.41 -23.65 -21.66
CA THR A 321 -10.01 -23.63 -22.09
C THR A 321 -9.56 -25.07 -22.38
N GLN A 322 -9.09 -25.33 -23.60
CA GLN A 322 -8.59 -26.63 -24.04
C GLN A 322 -7.30 -27.02 -23.28
N PRO A 323 -7.09 -28.32 -22.98
CA PRO A 323 -5.88 -28.78 -22.31
C PRO A 323 -4.66 -28.72 -23.25
N ILE A 324 -3.55 -28.20 -22.73
CA ILE A 324 -2.22 -28.27 -23.35
C ILE A 324 -1.85 -29.74 -23.55
N SER A 325 -1.51 -30.13 -24.80
CA SER A 325 -1.24 -31.52 -25.15
C SER A 325 0.00 -32.07 -24.44
N GLU A 326 -0.04 -33.35 -24.06
CA GLU A 326 1.08 -34.07 -23.42
C GLU A 326 2.36 -34.11 -24.28
N ALA A 327 2.23 -33.86 -25.60
CA ALA A 327 3.37 -33.75 -26.51
C ALA A 327 4.20 -32.47 -26.26
N ALA A 328 3.57 -31.36 -25.88
CA ALA A 328 4.27 -30.12 -25.54
C ALA A 328 5.01 -30.22 -24.18
N LYS A 329 4.45 -30.98 -23.22
CA LYS A 329 5.13 -31.31 -21.96
C LYS A 329 6.33 -32.25 -22.19
N LYS A 330 6.21 -33.24 -23.08
CA LYS A 330 7.33 -34.14 -23.43
C LYS A 330 8.47 -33.41 -24.16
N GLN A 331 8.18 -32.49 -25.07
CA GLN A 331 9.21 -31.68 -25.74
C GLN A 331 9.92 -30.70 -24.80
N ALA A 332 9.23 -30.13 -23.81
CA ALA A 332 9.85 -29.30 -22.79
C ALA A 332 10.77 -30.12 -21.86
N ILE A 333 10.37 -31.35 -21.51
CA ILE A 333 11.15 -32.25 -20.65
C ILE A 333 12.38 -32.82 -21.39
N ASP A 334 12.27 -33.13 -22.69
CA ASP A 334 13.41 -33.63 -23.49
C ASP A 334 14.44 -32.55 -23.81
N ASN A 335 14.03 -31.28 -23.92
CA ASN A 335 14.95 -30.15 -24.09
C ASN A 335 15.69 -29.79 -22.80
N ILE A 336 15.10 -30.04 -21.63
CA ILE A 336 15.76 -29.86 -20.32
C ILE A 336 16.79 -30.98 -20.08
N LYS A 337 16.53 -32.21 -20.53
CA LYS A 337 17.47 -33.35 -20.43
C LYS A 337 18.73 -33.22 -21.29
N LYS A 338 18.70 -32.41 -22.35
CA LYS A 338 19.86 -32.17 -23.23
C LYS A 338 20.87 -31.15 -22.69
N ILE A 339 20.55 -30.42 -21.62
CA ILE A 339 21.41 -29.37 -21.06
C ILE A 339 22.15 -29.85 -19.79
N SER A 340 21.77 -30.99 -19.19
CA SER A 340 22.34 -31.50 -17.94
C SER A 340 23.46 -32.54 -18.14
N GLY A 341 24.22 -32.43 -19.23
CA GLY A 341 25.13 -33.48 -19.71
C GLY A 341 26.52 -33.54 -19.07
N ASP A 342 27.01 -32.48 -18.44
CA ASP A 342 28.34 -32.47 -17.84
C ASP A 342 28.33 -31.59 -16.60
N LEU A 343 28.39 -32.20 -15.42
CA LEU A 343 29.01 -31.63 -14.23
C LEU A 343 29.16 -32.75 -13.19
N GLN A 344 30.42 -32.99 -12.85
CA GLN A 344 30.87 -34.06 -11.97
C GLN A 344 30.32 -33.89 -10.54
N GLN A 345 30.16 -35.04 -9.91
CA GLN A 345 29.69 -35.30 -8.55
C GLN A 345 30.14 -34.27 -7.50
N VAL A 346 29.19 -33.43 -7.11
CA VAL A 346 29.07 -32.87 -5.75
C VAL A 346 27.68 -33.26 -5.29
N ASP A 347 27.55 -33.69 -4.03
CA ASP A 347 26.36 -34.33 -3.47
C ASP A 347 25.06 -33.51 -3.73
N LEU A 348 24.29 -33.97 -4.73
CA LEU A 348 23.17 -33.24 -5.34
C LEU A 348 21.92 -33.18 -4.46
N GLN A 349 21.88 -33.85 -3.30
CA GLN A 349 20.73 -33.79 -2.40
C GLN A 349 20.78 -32.56 -1.49
N GLN A 350 21.92 -32.26 -0.84
CA GLN A 350 22.06 -31.05 0.00
C GLN A 350 21.94 -29.74 -0.80
N LEU A 351 22.39 -29.71 -2.05
CA LEU A 351 22.27 -28.54 -2.92
C LEU A 351 20.85 -28.29 -3.42
N LYS A 352 19.99 -29.31 -3.51
CA LYS A 352 18.64 -29.19 -4.05
C LYS A 352 17.64 -28.67 -3.03
N ASP A 353 17.84 -29.03 -1.77
CA ASP A 353 17.05 -28.51 -0.64
C ASP A 353 17.45 -27.06 -0.36
N ASN A 354 18.75 -26.75 -0.34
CA ASN A 354 19.24 -25.36 -0.23
C ASN A 354 18.80 -24.50 -1.44
N ALA A 355 18.77 -25.05 -2.65
CA ALA A 355 18.29 -24.29 -3.82
C ALA A 355 16.79 -23.99 -3.77
N LYS A 356 15.98 -24.86 -3.14
CA LYS A 356 14.54 -24.61 -2.95
C LYS A 356 14.32 -23.54 -1.89
N GLU A 357 15.05 -23.61 -0.78
CA GLU A 357 15.00 -22.61 0.29
C GLU A 357 15.48 -21.24 -0.17
N VAL A 358 16.60 -21.17 -0.91
CA VAL A 358 17.09 -19.92 -1.54
C VAL A 358 16.09 -19.35 -2.53
N LYS A 359 15.40 -20.21 -3.30
CA LYS A 359 14.36 -19.77 -4.24
C LYS A 359 13.13 -19.21 -3.52
N ASP A 360 12.72 -19.83 -2.43
CA ASP A 360 11.57 -19.40 -1.63
C ASP A 360 11.90 -18.07 -0.92
N VAL A 361 13.11 -17.91 -0.36
CA VAL A 361 13.60 -16.64 0.19
C VAL A 361 13.65 -15.54 -0.87
N ALA A 362 14.19 -15.82 -2.05
CA ALA A 362 14.22 -14.86 -3.16
C ALA A 362 12.80 -14.46 -3.62
N SER A 363 11.86 -15.41 -3.63
CA SER A 363 10.44 -15.13 -3.93
C SER A 363 9.82 -14.21 -2.87
N ASN A 364 10.04 -14.49 -1.60
CA ASN A 364 9.52 -13.68 -0.49
C ASN A 364 10.10 -12.27 -0.50
N ILE A 365 11.39 -12.11 -0.79
CA ILE A 365 12.03 -10.80 -0.96
C ILE A 365 11.41 -10.06 -2.15
N LYS A 366 11.15 -10.75 -3.26
CA LYS A 366 10.51 -10.17 -4.44
C LYS A 366 9.08 -9.70 -4.17
N GLU A 367 8.31 -10.49 -3.43
CA GLU A 367 6.96 -10.12 -2.98
C GLU A 367 7.01 -8.91 -2.02
N ALA A 368 7.95 -8.89 -1.08
CA ALA A 368 8.17 -7.74 -0.21
C ALA A 368 8.56 -6.48 -1.00
N VAL A 369 9.45 -6.61 -1.99
CA VAL A 369 9.84 -5.52 -2.89
C VAL A 369 8.65 -5.05 -3.72
N GLU A 370 7.83 -5.95 -4.24
CA GLU A 370 6.62 -5.61 -4.99
C GLU A 370 5.64 -4.83 -4.10
N PHE A 371 5.41 -5.30 -2.87
CA PHE A 371 4.60 -4.60 -1.88
C PHE A 371 5.17 -3.20 -1.58
N LEU A 372 6.46 -3.09 -1.28
CA LEU A 372 7.12 -1.81 -1.00
C LEU A 372 7.10 -0.86 -2.20
N SER A 373 7.18 -1.40 -3.43
CA SER A 373 7.11 -0.61 -4.66
C SER A 373 5.76 0.09 -4.83
N SER A 374 4.68 -0.45 -4.25
CA SER A 374 3.35 0.18 -4.25
C SER A 374 3.30 1.48 -3.44
N PHE A 375 4.29 1.71 -2.58
CA PHE A 375 4.46 2.92 -1.77
C PHE A 375 5.59 3.81 -2.27
N ARG A 376 6.11 3.61 -3.49
CA ARG A 376 7.14 4.47 -4.09
C ARG A 376 6.53 5.74 -4.66
N SER A 377 7.30 6.84 -4.70
CA SER A 377 6.88 8.05 -5.39
C SER A 377 6.82 7.84 -6.91
N ASN A 378 5.74 8.27 -7.56
CA ASN A 378 5.52 8.11 -9.01
C ASN A 378 6.48 8.94 -9.91
N GLN A 379 7.38 9.74 -9.35
CA GLN A 379 8.23 10.67 -10.11
C GLN A 379 9.55 10.08 -10.63
N THR A 380 9.91 8.85 -10.25
CA THR A 380 11.05 8.17 -10.89
C THR A 380 10.60 7.76 -12.29
N LYS A 381 10.96 8.59 -13.29
CA LYS A 381 10.83 8.25 -14.71
C LYS A 381 11.41 6.85 -14.91
N VAL A 382 10.53 5.88 -15.10
CA VAL A 382 10.90 4.55 -15.54
C VAL A 382 11.53 4.75 -16.91
N THR A 383 12.85 4.63 -16.97
CA THR A 383 13.61 4.60 -18.22
C THR A 383 13.62 3.17 -18.76
N ASP A 384 12.48 2.48 -18.67
CA ASP A 384 12.25 1.28 -19.46
C ASP A 384 11.56 1.72 -20.73
N SER A 385 12.33 1.67 -21.81
CA SER A 385 11.85 1.79 -23.17
C SER A 385 10.93 0.60 -23.48
N GLN A 386 9.67 0.62 -23.02
CA GLN A 386 8.56 -0.17 -23.59
C GLN A 386 7.16 0.10 -23.01
N VAL A 387 6.96 1.11 -22.17
CA VAL A 387 5.61 1.66 -21.95
C VAL A 387 5.59 3.09 -22.46
N LYS A 388 5.16 3.30 -23.70
CA LYS A 388 4.52 4.57 -24.06
C LYS A 388 3.34 4.71 -23.10
N GLN A 389 3.54 5.37 -21.96
CA GLN A 389 2.45 5.88 -21.15
C GLN A 389 1.75 6.88 -22.06
N GLN A 390 0.75 6.42 -22.82
CA GLN A 390 -0.30 7.29 -23.30
C GLN A 390 -0.73 8.08 -22.07
N ILE A 391 -0.59 9.40 -22.13
CA ILE A 391 -1.17 10.29 -21.12
C ILE A 391 -2.66 10.00 -21.20
N ILE A 392 -3.16 9.14 -20.30
CA ILE A 392 -4.55 8.73 -20.30
C ILE A 392 -5.34 10.00 -20.00
N THR A 393 -6.05 10.52 -20.99
CA THR A 393 -6.79 11.75 -20.80
C THR A 393 -8.01 11.45 -19.90
N PRO A 394 -8.54 12.45 -19.17
CA PRO A 394 -9.78 12.25 -18.40
C PRO A 394 -10.95 11.72 -19.26
N LYS A 395 -10.94 12.00 -20.57
CA LYS A 395 -11.93 11.46 -21.52
C LYS A 395 -11.74 9.96 -21.76
N ASP A 396 -10.50 9.49 -21.85
CA ASP A 396 -10.21 8.05 -22.00
C ASP A 396 -10.61 7.29 -20.73
N GLN A 397 -10.35 7.86 -19.55
CA GLN A 397 -10.82 7.31 -18.27
C GLN A 397 -12.34 7.26 -18.18
N ALA A 398 -13.04 8.28 -18.69
CA ALA A 398 -14.49 8.33 -18.68
C ALA A 398 -15.12 7.25 -19.58
N GLN A 399 -14.46 6.87 -20.69
CA GLN A 399 -14.94 5.78 -21.54
C GLN A 399 -14.83 4.42 -20.85
N VAL A 400 -13.82 4.20 -20.02
CA VAL A 400 -13.58 2.93 -19.33
C VAL A 400 -14.39 2.82 -18.03
N TYR A 401 -14.41 3.89 -17.22
CA TYR A 401 -14.96 3.87 -15.87
C TYR A 401 -16.31 4.60 -15.73
N GLY A 402 -16.77 5.27 -16.79
CA GLY A 402 -17.94 6.16 -16.76
C GLY A 402 -17.63 7.54 -16.19
N TYR A 403 -18.31 8.58 -16.68
CA TYR A 403 -18.04 9.98 -16.31
C TYR A 403 -18.14 10.28 -14.80
N ALA A 404 -19.03 9.58 -14.09
CA ALA A 404 -19.23 9.77 -12.66
C ALA A 404 -18.03 9.34 -11.80
N ASN A 405 -17.16 8.45 -12.29
CA ASN A 405 -16.05 7.88 -11.51
C ASN A 405 -14.72 8.60 -11.71
N VAL A 406 -14.61 9.48 -12.70
CA VAL A 406 -13.36 10.17 -13.02
C VAL A 406 -13.17 11.39 -12.12
N ARG A 407 -11.98 11.49 -11.52
CA ARG A 407 -11.60 12.54 -10.57
C ARG A 407 -10.33 13.24 -11.01
N ASN A 408 -10.18 14.49 -10.60
CA ASN A 408 -8.90 15.19 -10.64
C ASN A 408 -8.17 14.98 -9.31
N GLU A 409 -7.24 14.03 -9.28
CA GLU A 409 -6.45 13.73 -8.07
C GLU A 409 -5.43 14.83 -7.74
N SER A 410 -4.99 15.62 -8.72
CA SER A 410 -4.01 16.70 -8.52
C SER A 410 -4.53 17.85 -7.64
N LEU A 411 -5.84 17.95 -7.44
CA LEU A 411 -6.46 18.91 -6.52
C LEU A 411 -6.16 18.58 -5.06
N ARG A 412 -5.75 17.35 -4.73
CA ARG A 412 -5.38 16.93 -3.37
C ARG A 412 -3.85 16.95 -3.24
N ASP A 413 -3.31 18.10 -2.85
CA ASP A 413 -1.87 18.32 -2.77
C ASP A 413 -1.35 18.57 -1.36
N LYS A 414 -2.23 18.70 -0.36
CA LYS A 414 -1.81 18.99 1.02
C LYS A 414 -1.48 17.74 1.81
N TYR A 415 -2.23 16.67 1.60
CA TYR A 415 -2.09 15.45 2.38
C TYR A 415 -2.40 14.21 1.52
N PRO A 416 -1.74 13.08 1.80
CA PRO A 416 -2.06 11.80 1.18
C PRO A 416 -3.50 11.36 1.41
N ASN A 417 -4.03 10.54 0.50
CA ASN A 417 -5.34 9.90 0.67
C ASN A 417 -5.33 8.89 1.83
N PHE A 418 -4.22 8.17 2.00
CA PHE A 418 -3.99 7.26 3.10
C PHE A 418 -2.58 7.43 3.65
N VAL A 419 -2.46 7.50 4.97
CA VAL A 419 -1.19 7.52 5.68
C VAL A 419 -1.29 6.80 7.02
N VAL A 420 -0.27 6.04 7.36
CA VAL A 420 -0.04 5.49 8.70
C VAL A 420 1.30 6.01 9.20
N GLN A 421 1.28 6.82 10.26
CA GLN A 421 2.49 7.49 10.75
C GLN A 421 3.43 6.51 11.45
N ASN A 422 2.89 5.61 12.25
CA ASN A 422 3.61 4.59 12.98
C ASN A 422 2.73 3.37 13.22
N ILE A 423 3.31 2.20 13.01
CA ILE A 423 2.79 0.87 13.31
C ILE A 423 3.81 0.20 14.22
N ASP A 424 3.36 -0.27 15.37
CA ASP A 424 4.13 -1.07 16.31
C ASP A 424 3.48 -2.44 16.41
N VAL A 425 4.16 -3.45 15.88
CA VAL A 425 3.81 -4.87 16.04
C VAL A 425 4.61 -5.40 17.22
N LYS A 426 3.93 -5.97 18.20
CA LYS A 426 4.55 -6.48 19.43
C LYS A 426 4.38 -7.97 19.57
N ASP A 427 5.43 -8.61 20.08
CA ASP A 427 5.42 -10.01 20.52
C ASP A 427 4.94 -10.97 19.43
N TYR A 428 5.32 -10.72 18.16
CA TYR A 428 5.07 -11.69 17.09
C TYR A 428 5.92 -12.93 17.34
N LYS A 429 5.28 -14.07 17.56
CA LYS A 429 5.96 -15.33 17.84
C LYS A 429 6.08 -16.17 16.58
N ASP A 430 7.31 -16.54 16.23
CA ASP A 430 7.61 -17.54 15.21
C ASP A 430 8.63 -18.54 15.78
N GLY A 431 8.21 -19.81 15.88
CA GLY A 431 8.90 -20.82 16.67
C GLY A 431 9.13 -20.37 18.12
N ASP A 432 10.39 -20.38 18.55
CA ASP A 432 10.82 -19.91 19.88
C ASP A 432 11.29 -18.45 19.89
N THR A 433 11.24 -17.74 18.76
CA THR A 433 11.69 -16.35 18.67
C THR A 433 10.52 -15.38 18.74
N LEU A 434 10.70 -14.29 19.48
CA LEU A 434 9.76 -13.18 19.55
C LEU A 434 10.32 -12.00 18.76
N TYR A 435 9.49 -11.41 17.92
CA TYR A 435 9.84 -10.26 17.09
C TYR A 435 8.94 -9.07 17.40
N ASP A 436 9.57 -7.90 17.47
CA ASP A 436 8.90 -6.61 17.41
C ASP A 436 9.19 -5.97 16.06
N ALA A 437 8.21 -5.30 15.47
CA ALA A 437 8.39 -4.54 14.26
C ALA A 437 7.80 -3.13 14.39
N THR A 438 8.57 -2.13 14.00
CA THR A 438 8.11 -0.74 13.90
C THR A 438 8.16 -0.30 12.45
N ILE A 439 7.03 0.19 11.94
CA ILE A 439 6.91 0.71 10.58
C ILE A 439 6.45 2.16 10.65
N THR A 440 7.13 3.08 9.98
CA THR A 440 6.76 4.50 9.99
C THR A 440 6.47 5.04 8.60
N ASN A 441 5.58 6.05 8.54
CA ASN A 441 5.31 6.87 7.36
C ASN A 441 4.84 6.13 6.09
N ILE A 442 4.07 5.03 6.22
CA ILE A 442 3.43 4.38 5.07
C ILE A 442 2.40 5.32 4.45
N SER A 443 2.45 5.53 3.14
CA SER A 443 1.52 6.43 2.46
C SER A 443 1.24 6.05 1.01
N THR A 444 0.02 6.32 0.53
CA THR A 444 -0.32 6.23 -0.91
C THR A 444 0.29 7.35 -1.74
N ASN A 445 0.75 8.43 -1.11
CA ASN A 445 1.34 9.60 -1.76
C ASN A 445 2.60 10.01 -0.99
N PRO A 446 3.66 9.18 -1.01
CA PRO A 446 4.87 9.37 -0.21
C PRO A 446 5.53 10.74 -0.47
N GLU A 447 5.43 11.27 -1.70
CA GLU A 447 5.93 12.60 -2.07
C GLU A 447 5.26 13.74 -1.31
N LEU A 448 3.95 13.62 -0.99
CA LEU A 448 3.23 14.64 -0.22
C LEU A 448 3.60 14.59 1.26
N LEU A 449 4.00 13.43 1.76
CA LEU A 449 4.44 13.26 3.15
C LEU A 449 5.86 13.78 3.36
N ALA A 450 6.72 13.69 2.33
CA ALA A 450 8.12 14.14 2.32
C ALA A 450 8.98 13.58 3.47
N LYS A 451 8.58 12.43 4.04
CA LYS A 451 9.27 11.71 5.10
C LYS A 451 9.64 10.30 4.63
N PRO A 452 10.76 9.74 5.08
CA PRO A 452 11.14 8.39 4.73
C PRO A 452 10.19 7.36 5.37
N THR A 453 9.89 6.30 4.64
CA THR A 453 9.22 5.11 5.20
C THR A 453 10.30 4.26 5.85
N THR A 454 10.17 3.93 7.13
CA THR A 454 11.10 3.03 7.83
C THR A 454 10.40 1.74 8.21
N VAL A 455 11.10 0.62 8.09
CA VAL A 455 10.66 -0.70 8.58
C VAL A 455 11.81 -1.24 9.42
N ASP A 456 11.60 -1.35 10.72
CA ASP A 456 12.55 -1.93 11.66
C ASP A 456 11.94 -3.21 12.25
N VAL A 457 12.67 -4.33 12.22
CA VAL A 457 12.26 -5.61 12.78
C VAL A 457 13.37 -6.13 13.68
N LYS A 458 13.04 -6.51 14.91
CA LYS A 458 14.02 -6.94 15.91
C LYS A 458 13.53 -8.15 16.67
N SER A 459 14.41 -9.13 16.89
CA SER A 459 14.11 -10.19 17.83
C SER A 459 14.35 -9.73 19.26
N THR A 460 13.35 -9.88 20.12
CA THR A 460 13.36 -9.30 21.48
C THR A 460 13.95 -10.25 22.52
N ASN A 461 13.77 -11.55 22.34
CA ASN A 461 14.16 -12.55 23.33
C ASN A 461 15.59 -13.09 23.16
N ASN A 462 16.12 -13.15 21.93
CA ASN A 462 17.47 -13.67 21.64
C ASN A 462 18.42 -12.65 21.00
N LYS A 463 17.93 -11.50 20.51
CA LYS A 463 18.71 -10.48 19.77
C LYS A 463 19.45 -11.01 18.53
N ASN A 464 19.04 -12.16 18.00
CA ASN A 464 19.61 -12.75 16.80
C ASN A 464 19.26 -11.99 15.50
N LEU A 465 18.29 -11.07 15.53
CA LEU A 465 17.88 -10.33 14.35
C LEU A 465 17.63 -8.84 14.68
N ASP A 466 18.26 -7.94 13.93
CA ASP A 466 17.92 -6.51 13.87
C ASP A 466 18.03 -6.08 12.40
N VAL A 467 16.89 -5.83 11.75
CA VAL A 467 16.81 -5.41 10.35
C VAL A 467 16.12 -4.06 10.28
N GLY A 468 16.71 -3.12 9.53
CA GLY A 468 16.16 -1.79 9.30
C GLY A 468 16.21 -1.44 7.82
N VAL A 469 15.06 -1.19 7.21
CA VAL A 469 14.93 -0.74 5.82
C VAL A 469 14.37 0.68 5.82
N VAL A 470 14.96 1.57 5.01
CA VAL A 470 14.52 2.95 4.86
C VAL A 470 14.30 3.25 3.38
N ILE A 471 13.08 3.65 3.04
CA ILE A 471 12.72 4.18 1.72
C ILE A 471 12.71 5.70 1.84
N SER A 472 13.57 6.39 1.08
CA SER A 472 13.79 7.82 1.25
C SER A 472 12.55 8.68 0.91
N ASN A 473 11.70 8.17 0.02
CA ASN A 473 10.55 8.87 -0.56
C ASN A 473 10.91 10.21 -1.22
N LYS A 474 12.19 10.40 -1.56
CA LYS A 474 12.72 11.61 -2.19
C LYS A 474 13.44 11.25 -3.48
N PRO A 475 13.25 12.04 -4.56
CA PRO A 475 14.00 11.82 -5.79
C PRO A 475 15.49 11.99 -5.53
N ASN A 476 16.30 11.11 -6.12
CA ASN A 476 17.77 11.12 -6.04
C ASN A 476 18.34 10.97 -4.62
N VAL A 477 17.58 10.36 -3.69
CA VAL A 477 18.09 9.96 -2.38
C VAL A 477 17.99 8.45 -2.29
N ASP A 478 19.13 7.79 -2.09
CA ASP A 478 19.20 6.34 -2.00
C ASP A 478 18.36 5.80 -0.84
N ASN A 479 17.74 4.64 -1.06
CA ASN A 479 17.17 3.88 0.03
C ASN A 479 18.31 3.19 0.78
N THR A 480 18.15 2.97 2.08
CA THR A 480 19.17 2.30 2.89
C THR A 480 18.62 1.02 3.49
N VAL A 481 19.52 0.09 3.74
CA VAL A 481 19.23 -1.13 4.49
C VAL A 481 20.36 -1.38 5.49
N ARG A 482 19.99 -1.70 6.72
CA ARG A 482 20.89 -2.25 7.72
C ARG A 482 20.34 -3.58 8.20
N PHE A 483 21.23 -4.51 8.49
CA PHE A 483 20.86 -5.71 9.20
C PHE A 483 22.01 -6.19 10.08
N ASN A 484 21.65 -6.87 11.15
CA ASN A 484 22.53 -7.66 11.98
C ASN A 484 21.80 -8.97 12.28
N VAL A 485 22.38 -10.08 11.83
CA VAL A 485 21.87 -11.42 12.05
C VAL A 485 22.94 -12.20 12.79
N ALA A 486 22.65 -12.64 14.00
CA ALA A 486 23.58 -13.43 14.80
C ALA A 486 23.27 -14.92 14.67
N ASN A 487 24.30 -15.76 14.80
CA ASN A 487 24.19 -17.22 14.77
C ASN A 487 23.54 -17.77 13.48
N VAL A 488 23.90 -17.20 12.32
CA VAL A 488 23.27 -17.50 11.02
C VAL A 488 23.54 -18.93 10.57
N ALA A 489 24.70 -19.47 10.93
CA ALA A 489 25.10 -20.83 10.56
C ALA A 489 25.83 -21.48 11.73
N GLY A 490 25.31 -22.62 12.20
CA GLY A 490 25.93 -23.46 13.21
C GLY A 490 26.88 -24.48 12.57
N ASP A 491 26.47 -25.75 12.49
CA ASP A 491 27.30 -26.81 11.91
C ASP A 491 27.57 -26.65 10.39
N GLU A 492 26.79 -25.82 9.69
CA GLU A 492 26.86 -25.62 8.24
C GLU A 492 28.10 -24.84 7.77
N ILE A 493 28.74 -24.08 8.66
CA ILE A 493 29.99 -23.37 8.37
C ILE A 493 31.24 -24.20 8.72
N LYS A 494 31.06 -25.42 9.24
CA LYS A 494 32.19 -26.31 9.55
C LYS A 494 32.79 -26.89 8.26
N GLY A 495 34.08 -26.64 8.06
CA GLY A 495 34.79 -27.10 6.86
C GLY A 495 34.67 -26.16 5.65
N LEU A 496 34.16 -24.94 5.85
CA LEU A 496 34.11 -23.90 4.82
C LEU A 496 35.53 -23.60 4.30
N THR A 497 35.78 -23.77 3.01
CA THR A 497 37.11 -23.50 2.44
C THR A 497 37.09 -22.21 1.61
N ILE A 498 37.88 -21.21 2.03
CA ILE A 498 38.01 -19.92 1.34
C ILE A 498 39.44 -19.76 0.84
N GLN A 499 39.63 -19.71 -0.47
CA GLN A 499 40.97 -19.61 -1.11
C GLN A 499 41.99 -20.65 -0.60
N GLY A 500 41.53 -21.88 -0.35
CA GLY A 500 42.37 -22.97 0.14
C GLY A 500 42.60 -22.98 1.66
N VAL A 501 42.05 -22.02 2.40
CA VAL A 501 42.03 -22.00 3.87
C VAL A 501 40.72 -22.60 4.36
N GLY A 502 40.78 -23.74 5.06
CA GLY A 502 39.64 -24.32 5.75
C GLY A 502 39.32 -23.53 7.02
N LEU A 503 38.05 -23.22 7.22
CA LEU A 503 37.49 -22.54 8.38
C LEU A 503 36.47 -23.47 9.03
N ASP A 504 36.58 -23.62 10.34
CA ASP A 504 35.70 -24.42 11.18
C ASP A 504 35.28 -23.53 12.36
N ALA A 505 34.12 -22.90 12.28
CA ALA A 505 33.65 -21.93 13.26
C ALA A 505 32.41 -22.45 13.99
N ASP A 506 32.24 -22.03 15.24
CA ASP A 506 31.08 -22.42 16.06
C ASP A 506 29.82 -21.62 15.68
N SER A 507 30.01 -20.35 15.32
CA SER A 507 28.94 -19.47 14.84
C SER A 507 29.45 -18.40 13.87
N LEU A 508 28.53 -17.87 13.07
CA LEU A 508 28.74 -16.77 12.16
C LEU A 508 27.68 -15.69 12.42
N ASP A 509 28.16 -14.47 12.71
CA ASP A 509 27.33 -13.27 12.75
C ASP A 509 27.54 -12.49 11.44
N ILE A 510 26.44 -12.04 10.83
CA ILE A 510 26.44 -11.30 9.57
C ILE A 510 25.80 -9.94 9.81
N SER A 511 26.54 -8.88 9.55
CA SER A 511 25.98 -7.53 9.54
C SER A 511 26.25 -6.84 8.21
N GLY A 512 25.34 -5.95 7.82
CA GLY A 512 25.45 -5.18 6.59
C GLY A 512 24.79 -3.82 6.72
N ASN A 513 25.37 -2.82 6.06
CA ASN A 513 24.78 -1.48 5.96
C ASN A 513 25.12 -0.89 4.60
N GLY A 514 24.10 -0.68 3.77
CA GLY A 514 24.29 -0.25 2.41
C GLY A 514 23.06 0.42 1.80
N THR A 515 23.13 0.62 0.50
CA THR A 515 22.11 1.33 -0.28
C THR A 515 21.42 0.41 -1.25
N TRP A 516 20.18 0.74 -1.58
CA TRP A 516 19.44 0.08 -2.64
C TRP A 516 18.52 1.05 -3.37
N GLN A 517 18.10 0.69 -4.57
CA GLN A 517 17.22 1.47 -5.41
C GLN A 517 16.26 0.54 -6.16
N PHE A 518 15.03 1.00 -6.41
CA PHE A 518 14.09 0.26 -7.25
C PHE A 518 14.57 0.22 -8.71
N SER A 519 14.66 -0.97 -9.26
CA SER A 519 14.92 -1.25 -10.67
C SER A 519 13.64 -1.80 -11.30
N GLY A 520 12.62 -0.95 -11.45
CA GLY A 520 11.26 -1.39 -11.83
C GLY A 520 10.38 -1.76 -10.63
N VAL A 521 9.39 -2.63 -10.83
CA VAL A 521 8.36 -2.98 -9.81
C VAL A 521 8.75 -4.20 -8.98
N ARG A 522 9.55 -5.10 -9.54
CA ARG A 522 9.87 -6.42 -8.95
C ARG A 522 11.38 -6.70 -8.87
N ASN A 523 12.20 -5.67 -9.01
CA ASN A 523 13.64 -5.79 -8.95
C ASN A 523 14.21 -4.56 -8.22
N VAL A 524 15.33 -4.76 -7.55
CA VAL A 524 16.07 -3.72 -6.84
C VAL A 524 17.53 -3.88 -7.15
N ASN A 525 18.21 -2.77 -7.38
CA ASN A 525 19.67 -2.75 -7.39
C ASN A 525 20.14 -2.45 -5.98
N PHE A 526 21.14 -3.16 -5.49
CA PHE A 526 21.68 -2.96 -4.16
C PHE A 526 23.21 -3.00 -4.17
N ASP A 527 23.80 -2.33 -3.20
CA ASP A 527 25.21 -2.38 -2.86
C ASP A 527 25.32 -2.32 -1.34
N ILE A 528 25.64 -3.46 -0.74
CA ILE A 528 25.61 -3.68 0.70
C ILE A 528 26.95 -4.26 1.14
N PRO A 529 27.85 -3.41 1.66
CA PRO A 529 29.01 -3.87 2.41
C PRO A 529 28.60 -4.77 3.57
N LEU A 530 29.30 -5.89 3.72
CA LEU A 530 29.08 -6.89 4.75
C LEU A 530 30.28 -7.01 5.69
N GLN A 531 29.97 -7.36 6.94
CA GLN A 531 30.92 -7.83 7.93
C GLN A 531 30.46 -9.22 8.40
N LEU A 532 31.38 -10.19 8.25
CA LEU A 532 31.20 -11.60 8.61
C LEU A 532 32.10 -11.89 9.82
N ASP A 533 31.50 -12.04 10.99
CA ASP A 533 32.21 -12.27 12.24
C ASP A 533 32.05 -13.74 12.65
N PHE A 534 33.11 -14.52 12.45
CA PHE A 534 33.17 -15.93 12.81
C PHE A 534 33.69 -16.08 14.24
N LYS A 535 33.07 -16.94 15.05
CA LYS A 535 33.44 -17.21 16.44
C LYS A 535 34.10 -18.58 16.60
N ASN A 536 35.10 -18.65 17.47
CA ASN A 536 35.87 -19.85 17.83
C ASN A 536 36.39 -20.63 16.61
N VAL A 537 37.07 -19.92 15.71
CA VAL A 537 37.44 -20.45 14.40
C VAL A 537 38.68 -21.32 14.46
N GLY A 538 38.55 -22.59 14.08
CA GLY A 538 39.63 -23.45 13.65
C GLY A 538 40.03 -23.16 12.20
N ILE A 539 41.24 -22.68 12.00
CA ILE A 539 41.84 -22.43 10.69
C ILE A 539 42.70 -23.64 10.32
N ASN A 540 42.49 -24.21 9.14
CA ASN A 540 43.26 -25.33 8.59
C ASN A 540 43.85 -24.98 7.22
N PHE A 541 45.17 -24.98 7.09
CA PHE A 541 45.87 -24.72 5.83
C PHE A 541 47.09 -25.62 5.67
N ASN A 542 47.12 -26.51 4.68
CA ASN A 542 48.28 -27.37 4.38
C ASN A 542 48.92 -28.02 5.64
N GLN A 543 48.11 -28.70 6.46
CA GLN A 543 48.46 -29.34 7.74
C GLN A 543 48.64 -28.40 8.95
N PHE A 544 48.67 -27.08 8.74
CA PHE A 544 48.66 -26.10 9.82
C PHE A 544 47.26 -25.96 10.41
N LYS A 545 47.11 -26.18 11.72
CA LYS A 545 45.85 -25.98 12.46
C LYS A 545 46.05 -24.94 13.55
N GLN A 546 45.26 -23.87 13.53
CA GLN A 546 45.29 -22.83 14.55
C GLN A 546 43.85 -22.48 14.95
N LYS A 547 43.60 -22.32 16.26
CA LYS A 547 42.33 -21.77 16.74
C LYS A 547 42.49 -20.29 17.04
N VAL A 548 41.51 -19.49 16.61
CA VAL A 548 41.37 -18.08 16.94
C VAL A 548 40.00 -17.84 17.57
N SER A 549 39.89 -16.92 18.52
CA SER A 549 38.61 -16.65 19.19
C SER A 549 37.61 -16.00 18.23
N ASP A 550 38.09 -15.12 17.37
CA ASP A 550 37.26 -14.34 16.45
C ASP A 550 38.01 -14.12 15.13
N LEU A 551 37.29 -14.23 14.01
CA LEU A 551 37.78 -13.89 12.68
C LEU A 551 36.74 -13.03 11.96
N THR A 552 37.11 -11.79 11.65
CA THR A 552 36.26 -10.87 10.87
C THR A 552 36.71 -10.85 9.41
N LEU A 553 35.79 -11.19 8.51
CA LEU A 553 35.95 -11.01 7.07
C LEU A 553 35.02 -9.92 6.56
N LYS A 554 35.51 -9.09 5.64
CA LYS A 554 34.68 -8.09 4.96
C LYS A 554 34.17 -8.68 3.65
N GLY A 555 32.93 -8.40 3.30
CA GLY A 555 32.34 -8.78 2.03
C GLY A 555 31.49 -7.65 1.46
N ALA A 556 30.86 -7.93 0.33
CA ALA A 556 29.83 -7.07 -0.23
C ALA A 556 28.81 -7.93 -0.99
N ILE A 557 27.54 -7.61 -0.83
CA ILE A 557 26.47 -8.11 -1.70
C ILE A 557 26.07 -6.94 -2.60
N SER A 558 26.17 -7.14 -3.92
CA SER A 558 25.88 -6.10 -4.90
C SER A 558 25.19 -6.68 -6.13
N GLY A 559 24.51 -5.85 -6.92
CA GLY A 559 23.83 -6.30 -8.14
C GLY A 559 22.33 -6.10 -8.05
N ASP A 560 21.55 -7.05 -8.55
CA ASP A 560 20.09 -7.01 -8.49
C ASP A 560 19.48 -8.35 -8.04
N LEU A 561 18.15 -8.43 -7.86
CA LEU A 561 17.50 -9.66 -7.39
C LEU A 561 17.60 -10.84 -8.36
N ASN A 562 17.90 -10.59 -9.64
CA ASN A 562 18.07 -11.65 -10.65
C ASN A 562 19.54 -12.08 -10.79
N ASN A 563 20.48 -11.20 -10.45
CA ASN A 563 21.90 -11.40 -10.55
C ASN A 563 22.60 -10.84 -9.29
N VAL A 564 22.50 -11.60 -8.21
CA VAL A 564 23.13 -11.27 -6.92
C VAL A 564 24.63 -11.59 -7.01
N GLY A 565 25.46 -10.55 -6.95
CA GLY A 565 26.91 -10.67 -6.82
C GLY A 565 27.33 -10.70 -5.35
N PHE A 566 28.22 -11.63 -5.00
CA PHE A 566 28.86 -11.70 -3.69
C PHE A 566 30.38 -11.55 -3.84
N GLY A 567 30.96 -10.55 -3.19
CA GLY A 567 32.40 -10.33 -3.10
C GLY A 567 32.88 -10.55 -1.68
N LEU A 568 34.06 -11.16 -1.51
CA LEU A 568 34.70 -11.35 -0.21
C LEU A 568 36.13 -10.79 -0.26
N ASP A 569 36.46 -9.93 0.70
CA ASP A 569 37.81 -9.44 0.93
C ASP A 569 38.61 -10.46 1.75
N THR A 570 39.52 -11.16 1.06
CA THR A 570 40.38 -12.18 1.68
C THR A 570 41.72 -11.64 2.16
N SER A 571 41.92 -10.32 2.18
CA SER A 571 43.18 -9.71 2.63
C SER A 571 43.51 -10.09 4.08
N SER A 572 42.50 -10.19 4.96
CA SER A 572 42.67 -10.65 6.35
C SER A 572 43.18 -12.09 6.43
N LEU A 573 42.71 -12.97 5.54
CA LEU A 573 43.19 -14.37 5.46
C LEU A 573 44.63 -14.41 4.96
N LYS A 574 44.99 -13.61 3.96
CA LYS A 574 46.37 -13.54 3.44
C LYS A 574 47.38 -13.12 4.50
N ASN A 575 47.00 -12.22 5.41
CA ASN A 575 47.88 -11.79 6.51
C ASN A 575 48.06 -12.89 7.56
N LEU A 576 47.01 -13.64 7.86
CA LEU A 576 47.05 -14.78 8.79
C LEU A 576 47.92 -15.93 8.27
N VAL A 577 47.90 -16.17 6.96
CA VAL A 577 48.71 -17.22 6.30
C VAL A 577 50.01 -16.65 5.71
N SER A 578 50.39 -15.41 6.06
CA SER A 578 51.59 -14.78 5.52
C SER A 578 52.86 -15.55 5.90
N VAL A 579 53.85 -15.51 5.02
CA VAL A 579 55.11 -16.26 5.15
C VAL A 579 55.79 -15.98 6.50
N ASP A 580 55.68 -14.76 7.02
CA ASP A 580 56.27 -14.38 8.31
C ASP A 580 55.53 -15.01 9.50
N THR A 581 54.20 -15.09 9.47
CA THR A 581 53.41 -15.79 10.50
C THR A 581 53.70 -17.28 10.49
N VAL A 582 53.76 -17.88 9.29
CA VAL A 582 54.14 -19.29 9.11
C VAL A 582 55.57 -19.53 9.58
N LYS A 583 56.52 -18.64 9.25
CA LYS A 583 57.93 -18.73 9.64
C LYS A 583 58.13 -18.55 11.14
N ASN A 584 57.42 -17.62 11.77
CA ASN A 584 57.47 -17.39 13.22
C ASN A 584 56.87 -18.56 14.00
N THR A 585 55.78 -19.12 13.50
CA THR A 585 55.12 -20.27 14.14
C THR A 585 55.93 -21.55 13.92
N ALA A 586 56.44 -21.78 12.71
CA ALA A 586 57.39 -22.87 12.44
C ALA A 586 58.65 -22.75 13.31
N SER A 587 59.13 -21.52 13.56
CA SER A 587 60.25 -21.27 14.46
C SER A 587 59.90 -21.50 15.94
N GLN A 588 58.65 -21.26 16.37
CA GLN A 588 58.17 -21.58 17.71
C GLN A 588 57.94 -23.07 17.91
N VAL A 589 57.37 -23.77 16.93
CA VAL A 589 57.24 -25.23 16.93
C VAL A 589 58.63 -25.87 16.96
N ALA A 590 59.56 -25.42 16.12
CA ALA A 590 60.96 -25.89 16.16
C ALA A 590 61.67 -25.62 17.50
N LYS A 591 61.26 -24.57 18.23
CA LYS A 591 61.76 -24.28 19.59
C LYS A 591 61.08 -25.11 20.68
N GLN A 592 59.78 -25.41 20.54
CA GLN A 592 59.01 -26.15 21.53
C GLN A 592 59.15 -27.66 21.41
N THR A 593 59.39 -28.20 20.22
CA THR A 593 59.56 -29.64 20.05
C THR A 593 60.94 -30.13 20.46
N GLY A 594 61.94 -29.25 20.60
CA GLY A 594 63.32 -29.68 20.43
C GLY A 594 63.51 -30.23 19.01
N LEU A 595 64.67 -30.04 18.39
CA LEU A 595 64.99 -30.83 17.19
C LEU A 595 65.32 -32.25 17.64
N ASP A 596 64.29 -33.05 17.88
CA ASP A 596 64.43 -34.46 18.23
C ASP A 596 64.79 -35.24 16.97
N LYS A 597 65.50 -36.36 17.15
CA LYS A 597 65.92 -37.36 16.13
C LYS A 597 64.87 -37.70 15.05
N LYS A 598 63.57 -37.47 15.29
CA LYS A 598 62.49 -37.62 14.30
C LYS A 598 62.53 -36.59 13.17
N ALA A 599 62.96 -35.34 13.43
CA ALA A 599 63.12 -34.34 12.38
C ALA A 599 64.28 -34.69 11.44
N GLN A 600 65.37 -35.25 11.98
CA GLN A 600 66.48 -35.79 11.18
C GLN A 600 66.04 -37.00 10.36
N GLN A 601 65.27 -37.94 10.94
CA GLN A 601 64.70 -39.06 10.19
C GLN A 601 63.72 -38.63 9.10
N PHE A 602 62.94 -37.56 9.32
CA PHE A 602 62.03 -37.02 8.31
C PHE A 602 62.81 -36.40 7.14
N LEU A 603 63.86 -35.63 7.42
CA LEU A 603 64.74 -35.06 6.39
C LEU A 603 65.52 -36.15 5.60
N ASP A 604 65.86 -37.26 6.24
CA ASP A 604 66.52 -38.40 5.60
C ASP A 604 65.60 -39.18 4.66
N ASN A 605 64.35 -39.40 5.10
CA ASN A 605 63.39 -40.24 4.38
C ASN A 605 62.55 -39.50 3.35
N THR A 606 62.49 -38.16 3.41
CA THR A 606 61.69 -37.39 2.46
C THR A 606 62.44 -37.25 1.13
N LYS A 607 61.85 -37.80 0.07
CA LYS A 607 62.29 -37.64 -1.32
C LYS A 607 61.30 -36.74 -2.04
N ILE A 608 61.81 -35.73 -2.74
CA ILE A 608 61.01 -34.89 -3.64
C ILE A 608 61.57 -35.14 -5.05
N ASN A 609 60.71 -35.57 -5.98
CA ASN A 609 61.10 -35.99 -7.34
C ASN A 609 62.26 -37.01 -7.37
N GLY A 610 62.23 -37.98 -6.44
CA GLY A 610 63.22 -39.06 -6.37
C GLY A 610 64.58 -38.68 -5.75
N LYS A 611 64.84 -37.40 -5.46
CA LYS A 611 66.05 -36.93 -4.78
C LYS A 611 65.79 -36.74 -3.29
N SER A 612 66.69 -37.26 -2.45
CA SER A 612 66.64 -37.01 -1.00
C SER A 612 66.98 -35.55 -0.73
N ILE A 613 66.21 -34.90 0.14
CA ILE A 613 66.41 -33.50 0.57
C ILE A 613 67.83 -33.30 1.14
N SER A 614 68.41 -34.36 1.69
CA SER A 614 69.76 -34.38 2.27
C SER A 614 70.90 -34.08 1.28
N ASN A 615 70.68 -34.30 -0.02
CA ASN A 615 71.71 -34.13 -1.05
C ASN A 615 71.72 -32.72 -1.68
N ILE A 616 70.84 -31.84 -1.24
CA ILE A 616 70.76 -30.48 -1.75
C ILE A 616 71.75 -29.62 -0.96
N SER A 617 72.59 -28.90 -1.69
CA SER A 617 73.55 -27.97 -1.10
C SER A 617 73.18 -26.53 -1.45
N VAL A 618 73.33 -25.65 -0.47
CA VAL A 618 73.09 -24.21 -0.59
C VAL A 618 74.33 -23.51 -0.05
N ASN A 619 74.97 -22.68 -0.89
CA ASN A 619 76.25 -22.04 -0.58
C ASN A 619 77.32 -23.02 -0.05
N GLY A 620 77.40 -24.21 -0.66
CA GLY A 620 78.39 -25.24 -0.34
C GLY A 620 78.14 -26.04 0.95
N LYS A 621 77.06 -25.77 1.68
CA LYS A 621 76.63 -26.56 2.84
C LYS A 621 75.43 -27.44 2.47
N SER A 622 75.39 -28.68 2.98
CA SER A 622 74.16 -29.49 2.89
C SER A 622 73.03 -28.79 3.63
N ILE A 623 71.79 -28.95 3.18
CA ILE A 623 70.59 -28.48 3.90
C ILE A 623 70.59 -28.98 5.36
N LYS A 624 71.18 -30.15 5.64
CA LYS A 624 71.32 -30.72 6.99
C LYS A 624 72.20 -29.92 7.93
N ASP A 625 73.14 -29.16 7.37
CA ASP A 625 74.15 -28.40 8.10
C ASP A 625 73.81 -26.90 8.17
N LEU A 626 72.68 -26.50 7.62
CA LEU A 626 72.19 -25.13 7.70
C LEU A 626 71.67 -24.85 9.11
N ASN A 627 72.31 -23.91 9.78
CA ASN A 627 71.78 -23.39 11.04
C ASN A 627 70.78 -22.25 10.80
N ALA A 628 70.12 -21.79 11.86
CA ALA A 628 69.13 -20.72 11.78
C ALA A 628 69.68 -19.39 11.23
N GLN A 629 70.99 -19.16 11.34
CA GLN A 629 71.67 -17.99 10.79
C GLN A 629 71.88 -18.12 9.28
N ASP A 630 72.26 -19.32 8.81
CA ASP A 630 72.44 -19.63 7.39
C ASP A 630 71.12 -19.51 6.62
N ILE A 631 70.00 -19.95 7.22
CA ILE A 631 68.65 -19.82 6.63
C ILE A 631 68.19 -18.36 6.54
N LYS A 632 68.58 -17.52 7.51
CA LYS A 632 68.25 -16.08 7.50
C LYS A 632 68.99 -15.30 6.41
N ASN A 633 70.13 -15.81 5.96
CA ASN A 633 70.99 -15.16 4.97
C ASN A 633 70.78 -15.67 3.54
N LEU A 634 69.77 -16.51 3.31
CA LEU A 634 69.42 -16.99 1.96
C LEU A 634 68.97 -15.81 1.09
N ASN A 635 69.68 -15.59 0.00
CA ASN A 635 69.29 -14.58 -0.97
C ASN A 635 68.21 -15.14 -1.93
N PRO A 636 67.53 -14.28 -2.72
CA PRO A 636 66.49 -14.73 -3.65
C PRO A 636 66.96 -15.75 -4.70
N GLN A 637 68.24 -15.70 -5.09
CA GLN A 637 68.82 -16.67 -6.02
C GLN A 637 69.01 -18.05 -5.38
N ASP A 638 69.37 -18.09 -4.09
CA ASP A 638 69.46 -19.33 -3.32
C ASP A 638 68.09 -20.00 -3.20
N VAL A 639 67.04 -19.21 -2.94
CA VAL A 639 65.65 -19.70 -2.90
C VAL A 639 65.21 -20.25 -4.27
N LYS A 640 65.58 -19.56 -5.36
CA LYS A 640 65.30 -20.02 -6.73
C LYS A 640 66.06 -21.31 -7.08
N ASN A 641 67.31 -21.42 -6.67
CA ASN A 641 68.12 -22.63 -6.85
C ASN A 641 67.56 -23.82 -6.04
N ILE A 642 67.08 -23.57 -4.82
CA ILE A 642 66.41 -24.58 -4.00
C ILE A 642 65.11 -25.04 -4.67
N ALA A 643 64.25 -24.13 -5.11
CA ALA A 643 62.98 -24.51 -5.74
C ALA A 643 63.16 -25.22 -7.08
N SER A 644 64.11 -24.77 -7.91
CA SER A 644 64.44 -25.45 -9.17
C SER A 644 65.00 -26.87 -8.93
N SER A 645 65.71 -27.11 -7.82
CA SER A 645 66.13 -28.46 -7.42
C SER A 645 64.95 -29.39 -7.07
N PHE A 646 63.78 -28.81 -6.76
CA PHE A 646 62.51 -29.51 -6.54
C PHE A 646 61.60 -29.55 -7.78
N GLY A 647 62.07 -29.07 -8.94
CA GLY A 647 61.28 -29.00 -10.16
C GLY A 647 60.21 -27.89 -10.15
N VAL A 648 60.30 -26.96 -9.20
CA VAL A 648 59.41 -25.81 -9.09
C VAL A 648 60.11 -24.60 -9.71
N GLN A 649 59.49 -24.00 -10.74
CA GLN A 649 59.94 -22.72 -11.29
C GLN A 649 59.26 -21.59 -10.50
N ILE A 650 60.06 -20.78 -9.80
CA ILE A 650 59.64 -19.50 -9.18
C ILE A 650 60.32 -18.31 -9.86
#